data_AF-A0A9P1CZI4-F1
#
_entry.id   AF-A0A9P1CZI4-F1
#
_cell.length_a   1.000
_cell.length_b   1.000
_cell.length_c   1.000
_cell.angle_alpha   90.00
_cell.angle_beta   90.00
_cell.angle_gamma   90.00
#
_symmetry.space_group_name_H-M   'P 1'
#
loop_
_entity.id
_entity.type
_entity.pdbx_description
1 polymer ?
#
loop_
_entity_poly.entity_id
_entity_poly.type
_entity_poly.pdbx_seq_one_letter_code
_entity_poly.pdbx_strand_id
1 'polypeptide(L)'
;ADELAPVEDADGWSDLLRAQAQLRAKYTWIRRRQCREERHIRARQSLAMTSDGTTKRQKQRRIDFYAQPSTHPEDESELSLEAPLQLEPAPEIRSAPATEAAFDGKLQIIFCSRTHSQLAQVVREIRRIPTDTVPENLAVVTLGSRQSLCINETLRNRGKGGHLNDLCRLATEKRNGLNCELKKSAEVMADAILSEMMDIEAMTERGRAPVGGGCPYYGSRRAVAEADMLLVPYPSLVNKETRQKLGIRTQGNVLIFDEAHNLLEAIGESNSVQMTLQQARAATEDLETYTKAYEVRLSAMNAVQLRQLRQLSMQLHRYLGALEAPAALTVGGFLVALGADHFDLPSLAAFVQRTELARKVRHFSEKVNLGKALASSSVYVLADLLTALEHSSAEDRIICEPGSQRGDAMLRYLSLDAEARFQEILVSARAVLFAGGTLEPRELRPLAAPKSLRCFQGRHVVPPDHVLARYVTHGPAGELLDFRKDKRCSASMVAELQQILTSAAAATCGGMVVFFPSYEYLSVVANSFATRSYWRADGCLLAGRPLFVETEPKQGAAQGPKDPPKTLQNFAHAVREEGAAILLAVSGGSLSEGIDFKDDLCRLVAVVGLPYPNASDLAMVEKMRFLDAKRKSRSDGGLSGRDFYSAKCMKAVNQCIGRSIRHARDWSAILLLDHRYAQPGIHQQISRWLREAATAVGFKDALAQLQNFFLKAETFGQKVQVSQ
;
A
#
# COMPACT_ATOMS: atom_id res chain seq x y z
N ALA A 1 48.85 45.41 -12.60
CA ALA A 1 50.28 45.13 -12.41
C ALA A 1 50.44 43.92 -11.49
N ASP A 2 50.22 42.67 -11.89
CA ASP A 2 49.56 42.06 -13.04
C ASP A 2 49.55 40.55 -12.75
N GLU A 3 48.59 39.85 -13.35
CA GLU A 3 48.56 38.39 -13.53
C GLU A 3 48.33 37.49 -12.30
N LEU A 4 47.05 37.35 -11.93
CA LEU A 4 46.50 36.03 -11.65
C LEU A 4 45.27 35.86 -12.55
N ALA A 5 45.47 35.19 -13.69
CA ALA A 5 44.41 34.75 -14.57
C ALA A 5 43.39 33.89 -13.78
N PRO A 6 42.09 33.97 -14.10
CA PRO A 6 41.14 33.01 -13.57
C PRO A 6 41.47 31.66 -14.21
N VAL A 7 41.99 30.72 -13.42
CA VAL A 7 42.14 29.33 -13.88
C VAL A 7 40.74 28.76 -14.06
N GLU A 8 40.33 28.65 -15.32
CA GLU A 8 39.19 27.89 -15.80
C GLU A 8 39.44 26.38 -15.59
N ASP A 9 39.45 25.89 -14.34
CA ASP A 9 39.46 24.44 -14.05
C ASP A 9 38.24 24.08 -13.21
N ALA A 10 37.04 24.24 -13.80
CA ALA A 10 35.80 23.72 -13.20
C ALA A 10 35.83 22.18 -13.13
N ASP A 11 36.58 21.52 -14.01
CA ASP A 11 36.69 20.06 -14.09
C ASP A 11 37.56 19.48 -12.97
N GLY A 12 38.69 20.12 -12.64
CA GLY A 12 39.61 19.67 -11.57
C GLY A 12 38.98 19.70 -10.18
N TRP A 13 38.17 20.72 -9.86
CA TRP A 13 37.41 20.79 -8.61
C TRP A 13 36.31 19.72 -8.55
N SER A 14 35.65 19.44 -9.66
CA SER A 14 34.63 18.39 -9.76
C SER A 14 35.22 16.99 -9.56
N ASP A 15 36.45 16.77 -10.04
CA ASP A 15 37.18 15.52 -9.91
C ASP A 15 37.75 15.34 -8.50
N LEU A 16 38.23 16.41 -7.87
CA LEU A 16 38.65 16.42 -6.47
C LEU A 16 37.46 16.10 -5.53
N LEU A 17 36.29 16.71 -5.78
CA LEU A 17 35.06 16.42 -5.05
C LEU A 17 34.59 14.97 -5.25
N ARG A 18 34.69 14.44 -6.48
CA ARG A 18 34.41 13.02 -6.77
C ARG A 18 35.39 12.09 -6.05
N ALA A 19 36.69 12.39 -6.07
CA ALA A 19 37.71 11.61 -5.37
C ALA A 19 37.50 11.65 -3.85
N GLN A 20 37.17 12.81 -3.28
CA GLN A 20 36.87 12.96 -1.85
C GLN A 20 35.60 12.18 -1.47
N ALA A 21 34.56 12.19 -2.32
CA ALA A 21 33.36 11.40 -2.12
C ALA A 21 33.65 9.88 -2.19
N GLN A 22 34.50 9.44 -3.12
CA GLN A 22 34.94 8.05 -3.24
C GLN A 22 35.77 7.60 -2.02
N LEU A 23 36.68 8.43 -1.53
CA LEU A 23 37.47 8.19 -0.31
C LEU A 23 36.58 8.10 0.93
N ARG A 24 35.62 9.03 1.09
CA ARG A 24 34.62 8.96 2.16
C ARG A 24 33.81 7.67 2.06
N ALA A 25 33.31 7.33 0.89
CA ALA A 25 32.56 6.09 0.68
C ALA A 25 33.38 4.83 1.04
N LYS A 26 34.67 4.80 0.64
CA LYS A 26 35.59 3.69 0.95
C LYS A 26 35.88 3.60 2.45
N TYR A 27 36.16 4.72 3.12
CA TYR A 27 36.38 4.76 4.57
C TYR A 27 35.14 4.29 5.34
N THR A 28 33.95 4.78 4.96
CA THR A 28 32.70 4.36 5.58
C THR A 28 32.41 2.87 5.29
N TRP A 29 32.76 2.35 4.11
CA TRP A 29 32.66 0.91 3.81
C TRP A 29 33.58 0.05 4.68
N ILE A 30 34.85 0.45 4.86
CA ILE A 30 35.80 -0.28 5.73
C ILE A 30 35.31 -0.29 7.18
N ARG A 31 34.92 0.87 7.71
CA ARG A 31 34.37 0.99 9.08
C ARG A 31 33.11 0.15 9.26
N ARG A 32 32.23 0.10 8.25
CA ARG A 32 31.04 -0.78 8.23
C ARG A 32 31.42 -2.25 8.29
N ARG A 33 32.38 -2.68 7.46
CA ARG A 33 32.84 -4.08 7.45
C ARG A 33 33.37 -4.49 8.81
N GLN A 34 34.15 -3.64 9.46
CA GLN A 34 34.68 -3.90 10.81
C GLN A 34 33.55 -3.97 11.85
N CYS A 35 32.66 -2.99 11.91
CA CYS A 35 31.52 -3.02 12.85
C CYS A 35 30.59 -4.21 12.62
N ARG A 36 30.39 -4.62 11.36
CA ARG A 36 29.57 -5.80 11.01
C ARG A 36 30.25 -7.10 11.40
N GLU A 37 31.55 -7.25 11.16
CA GLU A 37 32.30 -8.44 11.58
C GLU A 37 32.25 -8.60 13.11
N GLU A 38 32.49 -7.51 13.85
CA GLU A 38 32.37 -7.48 15.31
C GLU A 38 30.95 -7.85 15.79
N ARG A 39 29.91 -7.50 15.03
CA ARG A 39 28.52 -7.84 15.35
C ARG A 39 28.16 -9.26 14.95
N HIS A 40 28.64 -9.78 13.82
CA HIS A 40 28.51 -11.19 13.48
C HIS A 40 29.16 -12.06 14.55
N ILE A 41 30.33 -11.65 15.06
CA ILE A 41 30.99 -12.28 16.20
C ILE A 41 30.08 -12.21 17.44
N ARG A 42 29.55 -11.03 17.79
CA ARG A 42 28.61 -10.88 18.94
C ARG A 42 27.33 -11.70 18.79
N ALA A 43 26.72 -11.71 17.60
CA ALA A 43 25.51 -12.46 17.30
C ALA A 43 25.75 -13.97 17.40
N ARG A 44 26.85 -14.48 16.81
CA ARG A 44 27.28 -15.88 16.95
C ARG A 44 27.59 -16.25 18.40
N GLN A 45 28.26 -15.37 19.15
CA GLN A 45 28.53 -15.57 20.57
C GLN A 45 27.25 -15.55 21.41
N SER A 46 26.25 -14.76 21.04
CA SER A 46 24.94 -14.75 21.70
C SER A 46 24.13 -16.02 21.43
N LEU A 47 24.37 -16.70 20.31
CA LEU A 47 23.74 -17.97 19.92
C LEU A 47 24.43 -19.21 20.52
N ALA A 48 25.67 -19.08 20.99
CA ALA A 48 26.45 -20.20 21.52
C ALA A 48 25.98 -20.58 22.93
N MET A 49 25.28 -21.72 23.04
CA MET A 49 25.06 -22.39 24.33
C MET A 49 26.36 -23.07 24.78
N THR A 50 26.73 -22.92 26.06
CA THR A 50 27.78 -23.77 26.64
C THR A 50 27.22 -25.18 26.88
N SER A 51 28.11 -26.18 26.99
CA SER A 51 27.77 -27.58 27.26
C SER A 51 26.91 -27.80 28.51
N ASP A 52 26.85 -26.81 29.41
CA ASP A 52 26.20 -26.90 30.72
C ASP A 52 24.86 -26.15 30.75
N GLY A 53 24.30 -25.78 29.60
CA GLY A 53 22.98 -25.12 29.49
C GLY A 53 22.92 -23.69 30.03
N THR A 54 24.05 -23.09 30.41
CA THR A 54 24.12 -21.70 30.90
C THR A 54 24.87 -20.78 29.93
N THR A 55 24.36 -19.57 29.73
CA THR A 55 24.98 -18.57 28.84
C THR A 55 26.01 -17.74 29.60
N LYS A 56 27.22 -17.58 29.04
CA LYS A 56 28.22 -16.61 29.53
C LYS A 56 27.67 -15.18 29.35
N ARG A 57 27.00 -14.64 30.37
CA ARG A 57 26.85 -13.19 30.51
C ARG A 57 28.24 -12.60 30.78
N GLN A 58 28.89 -12.05 29.77
CA GLN A 58 29.98 -11.13 30.01
C GLN A 58 29.38 -9.91 30.73
N LYS A 59 29.64 -9.81 32.04
CA LYS A 59 29.24 -8.67 32.87
C LYS A 59 29.90 -7.40 32.32
N GLN A 60 29.20 -6.66 31.47
CA GLN A 60 29.45 -5.23 31.33
C GLN A 60 29.05 -4.61 32.68
N ARG A 61 30.04 -4.11 33.44
CA ARG A 61 29.82 -3.39 34.70
C ARG A 61 28.77 -2.31 34.48
N ARG A 62 27.64 -2.43 35.16
CA ARG A 62 26.59 -1.41 35.24
C ARG A 62 26.59 -0.94 36.68
N ILE A 63 26.86 0.35 36.88
CA ILE A 63 26.81 0.99 38.19
C ILE A 63 25.33 1.01 38.58
N ASP A 64 25.01 0.31 39.65
CA ASP A 64 23.68 0.34 40.28
C ASP A 64 23.52 1.69 40.98
N PHE A 65 22.67 2.55 40.42
CA PHE A 65 22.07 3.63 41.18
C PHE A 65 20.73 3.13 41.74
N TYR A 66 20.64 3.09 43.06
CA TYR A 66 19.42 2.82 43.81
C TYR A 66 18.30 3.76 43.33
N ALA A 67 17.26 3.20 42.72
CA ALA A 67 15.99 3.88 42.53
C ALA A 67 15.05 3.44 43.66
N GLN A 68 14.76 4.35 44.59
CA GLN A 68 13.72 4.16 45.59
C GLN A 68 12.34 4.15 44.92
N PRO A 69 11.36 3.37 45.41
CA PRO A 69 10.00 3.41 44.90
C PRO A 69 9.29 4.68 45.39
N SER A 70 8.94 5.58 44.48
CA SER A 70 8.05 6.72 44.76
C SER A 70 6.60 6.23 44.83
N THR A 71 6.01 6.29 46.01
CA THR A 71 4.57 6.19 46.23
C THR A 71 3.95 7.59 46.13
N HIS A 72 3.59 8.04 44.93
CA HIS A 72 2.71 9.19 44.71
C HIS A 72 1.62 8.81 43.69
N PRO A 73 0.45 9.47 43.70
CA PRO A 73 -0.63 9.20 42.75
C PRO A 73 -0.25 9.74 41.36
N GLU A 74 0.63 9.02 40.66
CA GLU A 74 1.19 9.42 39.35
C GLU A 74 0.14 9.43 38.23
N ASP A 75 -0.94 8.68 38.39
CA ASP A 75 -1.97 8.43 37.36
C ASP A 75 -2.79 9.66 36.94
N GLU A 76 -2.95 10.68 37.80
CA GLU A 76 -3.69 11.90 37.46
C GLU A 76 -2.81 12.96 36.77
N SER A 77 -1.50 12.92 36.98
CA SER A 77 -0.55 13.85 36.37
C SER A 77 -0.33 13.56 34.88
N GLU A 78 -0.39 12.29 34.48
CA GLU A 78 -0.21 11.82 33.10
C GLU A 78 -1.32 12.31 32.15
N LEU A 79 -2.54 12.41 32.67
CA LEU A 79 -3.72 12.82 31.90
C LEU A 79 -3.86 14.34 31.78
N SER A 80 -3.08 15.13 32.51
CA SER A 80 -3.09 16.59 32.42
C SER A 80 -2.40 17.09 31.13
N LEU A 81 -2.94 18.13 30.48
CA LEU A 81 -2.27 18.77 29.33
C LEU A 81 -1.13 19.72 29.76
N GLU A 82 -1.05 20.07 31.05
CA GLU A 82 -0.04 20.99 31.62
C GLU A 82 1.31 20.35 31.91
N ALA A 83 1.38 19.03 31.85
CA ALA A 83 2.63 18.32 31.60
C ALA A 83 2.70 18.06 30.08
N PRO A 84 3.15 19.04 29.26
CA PRO A 84 3.83 18.62 28.06
C PRO A 84 4.99 17.76 28.58
N LEU A 85 5.00 16.47 28.25
CA LEU A 85 6.32 15.88 28.04
C LEU A 85 6.99 16.87 27.10
N GLN A 86 8.04 17.55 27.56
CA GLN A 86 8.93 18.24 26.65
C GLN A 86 9.20 17.18 25.58
N LEU A 87 8.64 17.38 24.39
CA LEU A 87 9.08 16.68 23.19
C LEU A 87 10.46 17.26 22.88
N GLU A 88 11.40 17.09 23.81
CA GLU A 88 12.65 16.51 23.45
C GLU A 88 12.24 15.21 22.73
N PRO A 89 12.39 15.15 21.40
CA PRO A 89 12.11 13.92 20.67
C PRO A 89 12.89 12.83 21.43
N ALA A 90 12.19 11.79 21.92
CA ALA A 90 12.63 10.87 22.99
C ALA A 90 14.15 10.84 23.08
N PRO A 91 14.82 11.10 24.24
CA PRO A 91 16.20 11.59 24.36
C PRO A 91 17.29 10.96 23.45
N GLU A 92 17.00 9.81 22.87
CA GLU A 92 17.66 9.14 21.74
C GLU A 92 17.44 9.78 20.33
N ILE A 93 16.67 10.85 20.14
CA ILE A 93 16.69 11.61 18.86
C ILE A 93 17.73 12.75 18.93
N ARG A 94 18.09 13.22 20.15
CA ARG A 94 19.27 14.08 20.34
C ARG A 94 20.57 13.31 20.48
N SER A 95 20.54 12.10 21.00
CA SER A 95 21.55 11.11 20.63
C SER A 95 21.01 10.28 19.47
N ALA A 96 20.97 10.90 18.28
CA ALA A 96 21.51 10.20 17.11
C ALA A 96 22.65 9.35 17.67
N PRO A 97 22.55 8.01 17.72
CA PRO A 97 23.66 7.24 18.23
C PRO A 97 24.87 7.75 17.45
N ALA A 98 26.06 7.83 18.04
CA ALA A 98 27.22 8.38 17.32
C ALA A 98 27.42 7.77 15.90
N THR A 99 26.70 6.67 15.59
CA THR A 99 26.39 6.07 14.30
C THR A 99 25.48 6.86 13.31
N GLU A 100 24.40 7.57 13.66
CA GLU A 100 23.53 8.24 12.68
C GLU A 100 24.26 9.36 11.89
N ALA A 101 25.07 10.16 12.59
CA ALA A 101 26.00 11.11 11.95
C ALA A 101 27.13 10.38 11.18
N ALA A 102 27.54 9.19 11.62
CA ALA A 102 28.57 8.39 10.93
C ALA A 102 28.08 7.77 9.61
N PHE A 103 26.76 7.65 9.42
CA PHE A 103 26.13 7.18 8.19
C PHE A 103 25.51 8.34 7.38
N ASP A 104 25.79 9.58 7.77
CA ASP A 104 25.39 10.75 7.00
C ASP A 104 26.08 10.74 5.62
N GLY A 105 25.27 10.74 4.55
CA GLY A 105 25.75 10.59 3.17
C GLY A 105 25.99 9.13 2.72
N LYS A 106 25.59 8.12 3.51
CA LYS A 106 25.54 6.73 3.04
C LYS A 106 24.54 6.61 1.89
N LEU A 107 24.99 6.04 0.77
CA LEU A 107 24.07 5.56 -0.27
C LEU A 107 23.30 4.33 0.24
N GLN A 108 21.97 4.46 0.29
CA GLN A 108 21.02 3.38 0.55
C GLN A 108 20.14 3.17 -0.68
N ILE A 109 19.75 1.92 -0.91
CA ILE A 109 18.70 1.56 -1.87
C ILE A 109 17.39 1.43 -1.10
N ILE A 110 16.42 2.28 -1.40
CA ILE A 110 15.09 2.21 -0.79
C ILE A 110 14.15 1.58 -1.80
N PHE A 111 13.77 0.34 -1.55
CA PHE A 111 12.84 -0.40 -2.37
C PHE A 111 11.43 -0.31 -1.78
N CYS A 112 10.51 0.14 -2.62
CA CYS A 112 9.15 0.45 -2.26
C CYS A 112 8.18 -0.40 -3.05
N SER A 113 7.23 -1.02 -2.35
CA SER A 113 6.15 -1.79 -2.96
C SER A 113 4.81 -1.46 -2.28
N ARG A 114 3.71 -1.91 -2.88
CA ARG A 114 2.37 -1.68 -2.33
C ARG A 114 2.13 -2.47 -1.04
N THR A 115 2.57 -3.73 -0.99
CA THR A 115 2.28 -4.63 0.15
C THR A 115 3.54 -5.24 0.76
N HIS A 116 3.44 -5.66 2.03
CA HIS A 116 4.51 -6.40 2.70
C HIS A 116 4.79 -7.78 2.08
N SER A 117 3.79 -8.43 1.46
CA SER A 117 3.98 -9.72 0.77
C SER A 117 4.89 -9.60 -0.45
N GLN A 118 4.77 -8.49 -1.21
CA GLN A 118 5.68 -8.19 -2.31
C GLN A 118 7.10 -7.93 -1.79
N LEU A 119 7.26 -7.20 -0.68
CA LEU A 119 8.57 -6.98 -0.07
C LEU A 119 9.21 -8.30 0.40
N ALA A 120 8.43 -9.23 0.95
CA ALA A 120 8.92 -10.56 1.32
C ALA A 120 9.35 -11.39 0.09
N GLN A 121 8.70 -11.19 -1.06
CA GLN A 121 9.16 -11.78 -2.32
C GLN A 121 10.54 -11.25 -2.73
N VAL A 122 10.78 -9.95 -2.60
CA VAL A 122 12.10 -9.34 -2.88
C VAL A 122 13.20 -9.97 -2.03
N VAL A 123 12.95 -10.17 -0.72
CA VAL A 123 13.92 -10.85 0.16
C VAL A 123 14.24 -12.26 -0.35
N ARG A 124 13.22 -13.01 -0.80
CA ARG A 124 13.41 -14.37 -1.34
C ARG A 124 14.18 -14.38 -2.65
N GLU A 125 13.92 -13.44 -3.54
CA GLU A 125 14.65 -13.33 -4.81
C GLU A 125 16.11 -12.93 -4.58
N ILE A 126 16.41 -12.02 -3.65
CA ILE A 126 17.79 -11.66 -3.31
C ILE A 126 18.56 -12.89 -2.81
N ARG A 127 17.94 -13.75 -2.00
CA ARG A 127 18.57 -14.99 -1.51
C ARG A 127 18.85 -16.03 -2.59
N ARG A 128 18.20 -15.94 -3.76
CA ARG A 128 18.45 -16.84 -4.91
C ARG A 128 19.62 -16.38 -5.77
N ILE A 129 20.04 -15.13 -5.63
CA ILE A 129 21.17 -14.59 -6.39
C ILE A 129 22.45 -15.31 -5.92
N PRO A 130 23.31 -15.78 -6.86
CA PRO A 130 24.56 -16.45 -6.52
C PRO A 130 25.43 -15.64 -5.54
N THR A 131 25.97 -16.30 -4.51
CA THR A 131 26.70 -15.66 -3.40
C THR A 131 27.96 -14.91 -3.83
N ASP A 132 28.54 -15.27 -4.98
CA ASP A 132 29.66 -14.58 -5.62
C ASP A 132 29.29 -13.22 -6.21
N THR A 133 28.00 -13.00 -6.53
CA THR A 133 27.50 -11.73 -7.08
C THR A 133 26.91 -10.79 -6.03
N VAL A 134 26.47 -11.32 -4.88
CA VAL A 134 25.95 -10.52 -3.76
C VAL A 134 27.10 -10.20 -2.80
N PRO A 135 27.24 -8.95 -2.31
CA PRO A 135 28.20 -8.65 -1.26
C PRO A 135 27.97 -9.55 -0.04
N GLU A 136 29.04 -10.20 0.47
CA GLU A 136 28.98 -11.17 1.58
C GLU A 136 28.24 -10.67 2.84
N ASN A 137 28.11 -9.35 3.01
CA ASN A 137 27.50 -8.70 4.17
C ASN A 137 26.40 -7.70 3.78
N LEU A 138 25.53 -8.02 2.81
CA LEU A 138 24.42 -7.15 2.40
C LEU A 138 23.37 -7.02 3.52
N ALA A 139 23.23 -5.82 4.11
CA ALA A 139 22.24 -5.56 5.15
C ALA A 139 20.91 -5.11 4.55
N VAL A 140 19.92 -6.01 4.53
CA VAL A 140 18.55 -5.75 4.04
C VAL A 140 17.60 -5.63 5.23
N VAL A 141 16.98 -4.47 5.39
CA VAL A 141 16.09 -4.18 6.52
C VAL A 141 14.67 -3.94 6.02
N THR A 142 13.74 -4.76 6.51
CA THR A 142 12.31 -4.61 6.22
C THR A 142 11.64 -3.79 7.32
N LEU A 143 10.94 -2.71 6.96
CA LEU A 143 10.13 -1.96 7.91
C LEU A 143 8.69 -2.46 7.92
N GLY A 144 8.07 -2.40 9.10
CA GLY A 144 6.69 -2.79 9.31
C GLY A 144 6.05 -2.03 10.46
N SER A 145 4.72 -2.06 10.51
CA SER A 145 3.96 -1.45 11.60
C SER A 145 4.08 -2.25 12.91
N ARG A 146 3.64 -1.67 14.03
CA ARG A 146 3.49 -2.43 15.28
C ARG A 146 2.48 -3.57 15.14
N GLN A 147 1.45 -3.42 14.31
CA GLN A 147 0.45 -4.46 14.08
C GLN A 147 1.08 -5.73 13.48
N SER A 148 2.09 -5.58 12.62
CA SER A 148 2.82 -6.69 12.00
C SER A 148 3.98 -7.20 12.84
N LEU A 149 4.70 -6.33 13.56
CA LEU A 149 5.97 -6.68 14.24
C LEU A 149 5.86 -6.90 15.76
N CYS A 150 4.75 -6.55 16.39
CA CYS A 150 4.58 -6.78 17.82
C CYS A 150 4.49 -8.29 18.09
N ILE A 151 5.33 -8.78 19.00
CA ILE A 151 5.32 -10.17 19.48
C ILE A 151 4.79 -10.29 20.92
N ASN A 152 4.47 -9.16 21.57
CA ASN A 152 3.88 -9.16 22.91
C ASN A 152 2.37 -9.46 22.81
N GLU A 153 2.00 -10.69 23.12
CA GLU A 153 0.62 -11.19 23.00
C GLU A 153 -0.36 -10.45 23.92
N THR A 154 0.10 -10.01 25.10
CA THR A 154 -0.74 -9.22 26.01
C THR A 154 -1.22 -7.92 25.36
N LEU A 155 -0.36 -7.23 24.61
CA LEU A 155 -0.70 -5.99 23.93
C LEU A 155 -1.55 -6.26 22.67
N ARG A 156 -1.19 -7.30 21.90
CA ARG A 156 -1.94 -7.68 20.68
C ARG A 156 -3.37 -8.11 20.97
N ASN A 157 -3.60 -8.77 22.10
CA ASN A 157 -4.93 -9.21 22.51
C ASN A 157 -5.78 -8.06 23.04
N ARG A 158 -5.14 -7.00 23.58
CA ARG A 158 -5.83 -5.80 24.11
C ARG A 158 -6.18 -4.77 23.03
N GLY A 159 -5.40 -4.67 21.95
CA GLY A 159 -5.61 -3.62 20.96
C GLY A 159 -5.02 -3.90 19.58
N LYS A 160 -5.60 -3.25 18.56
CA LYS A 160 -5.16 -3.28 17.16
C LYS A 160 -4.95 -1.86 16.61
N GLY A 161 -4.15 -1.72 15.56
CA GLY A 161 -3.93 -0.45 14.85
C GLY A 161 -3.40 0.65 15.77
N GLY A 162 -4.06 1.82 15.76
CA GLY A 162 -3.71 2.95 16.65
C GLY A 162 -3.70 2.57 18.14
N HIS A 163 -4.63 1.71 18.58
CA HIS A 163 -4.67 1.23 19.97
C HIS A 163 -3.40 0.50 20.39
N LEU A 164 -2.89 -0.35 19.50
CA LEU A 164 -1.66 -1.08 19.77
C LEU A 164 -0.45 -0.12 19.89
N ASN A 165 -0.46 1.00 19.15
CA ASN A 165 0.58 2.02 19.29
C ASN A 165 0.56 2.66 20.68
N ASP A 166 -0.62 3.00 21.18
CA ASP A 166 -0.82 3.60 22.51
C ASP A 166 -0.37 2.64 23.61
N LEU A 167 -0.90 1.40 23.60
CA LEU A 167 -0.55 0.36 24.56
C LEU A 167 0.95 0.05 24.57
N CYS A 168 1.57 0.02 23.39
CA CYS A 168 3.01 -0.21 23.28
C CYS A 168 3.82 0.91 23.95
N ARG A 169 3.42 2.17 23.79
CA ARG A 169 4.10 3.30 24.45
C ARG A 169 3.95 3.23 25.96
N LEU A 170 2.72 3.05 26.46
CA LEU A 170 2.43 2.90 27.88
C LEU A 170 3.24 1.76 28.52
N ALA A 171 3.29 0.62 27.85
CA ALA A 171 4.06 -0.53 28.32
C ALA A 171 5.57 -0.28 28.35
N THR A 172 6.10 0.54 27.42
CA THR A 172 7.53 0.90 27.43
C THR A 172 7.90 1.95 28.47
N GLU A 173 6.92 2.74 28.93
CA GLU A 173 7.05 3.73 30.00
C GLU A 173 6.75 3.15 31.38
N LYS A 174 6.42 1.85 31.46
CA LYS A 174 6.01 1.13 32.70
C LYS A 174 4.80 1.75 33.40
N ARG A 175 3.85 2.29 32.65
CA ARG A 175 2.66 2.96 33.19
C ARG A 175 1.43 2.06 33.19
N ASN A 176 0.47 2.36 34.07
CA ASN A 176 -0.82 1.66 34.19
C ASN A 176 -0.70 0.12 34.29
N GLY A 177 0.31 -0.37 35.02
CA GLY A 177 0.56 -1.80 35.21
C GLY A 177 0.99 -2.56 33.94
N LEU A 178 1.25 -1.86 32.83
CA LEU A 178 1.78 -2.43 31.60
C LEU A 178 3.31 -2.34 31.60
N ASN A 179 3.99 -3.44 31.29
CA ASN A 179 5.45 -3.47 31.14
C ASN A 179 5.83 -4.29 29.90
N CYS A 180 6.64 -3.72 29.02
CA CYS A 180 7.20 -4.42 27.87
C CYS A 180 8.74 -4.43 27.95
N GLU A 181 9.28 -5.58 28.34
CA GLU A 181 10.74 -5.72 28.50
C GLU A 181 11.49 -5.88 27.17
N LEU A 182 10.77 -6.29 26.12
CA LEU A 182 11.34 -6.59 24.79
C LEU A 182 12.06 -5.38 24.15
N LYS A 183 11.68 -4.14 24.52
CA LYS A 183 12.37 -2.93 24.03
C LYS A 183 13.81 -2.85 24.53
N LYS A 184 14.11 -3.37 25.73
CA LYS A 184 15.47 -3.38 26.30
C LYS A 184 16.42 -4.20 25.43
N SER A 185 15.93 -5.27 24.82
CA SER A 185 16.69 -6.14 23.91
C SER A 185 16.60 -5.72 22.44
N ALA A 186 16.10 -4.52 22.12
CA ALA A 186 15.98 -4.06 20.74
C ALA A 186 17.32 -3.90 20.02
N GLU A 187 18.40 -3.63 20.76
CA GLU A 187 19.75 -3.55 20.19
C GLU A 187 20.25 -4.91 19.69
N VAL A 188 20.05 -5.97 20.47
CA VAL A 188 20.36 -7.35 20.06
C VAL A 188 19.56 -7.73 18.81
N MET A 189 18.29 -7.34 18.77
CA MET A 189 17.44 -7.56 17.60
C MET A 189 17.94 -6.77 16.38
N ALA A 190 18.44 -5.54 16.55
CA ALA A 190 19.00 -4.75 15.47
C ALA A 190 20.27 -5.39 14.89
N ASP A 191 21.16 -5.90 15.75
CA ASP A 191 22.36 -6.62 15.33
C ASP A 191 22.01 -7.88 14.52
N ALA A 192 20.98 -8.64 14.96
CA ALA A 192 20.47 -9.79 14.21
C ALA A 192 19.91 -9.38 12.84
N ILE A 193 19.09 -8.31 12.78
CA ILE A 193 18.52 -7.78 11.53
C ILE A 193 19.58 -7.32 10.53
N LEU A 194 20.68 -6.75 11.02
CA LEU A 194 21.78 -6.31 10.16
C LEU A 194 22.68 -7.46 9.67
N SER A 195 22.64 -8.59 10.39
CA SER A 195 23.45 -9.78 10.09
C SER A 195 22.71 -10.80 9.23
N GLU A 196 21.40 -10.92 9.40
CA GLU A 196 20.53 -11.88 8.74
C GLU A 196 19.47 -11.14 7.93
N MET A 197 19.41 -11.38 6.61
CA MET A 197 18.34 -10.84 5.78
C MET A 197 17.01 -11.44 6.24
N MET A 198 16.10 -10.65 6.81
CA MET A 198 14.82 -11.13 7.34
C MET A 198 13.63 -10.34 6.77
N ASP A 199 12.56 -11.07 6.46
CA ASP A 199 11.23 -10.48 6.26
C ASP A 199 10.51 -10.30 7.59
N ILE A 200 9.25 -9.83 7.55
CA ILE A 200 8.45 -9.58 8.75
C ILE A 200 8.25 -10.86 9.58
N GLU A 201 7.97 -11.99 8.93
CA GLU A 201 7.67 -13.24 9.62
C GLU A 201 8.93 -13.77 10.31
N ALA A 202 10.05 -13.83 9.60
CA ALA A 202 11.35 -14.22 10.14
C ALA A 202 11.78 -13.32 11.31
N MET A 203 11.58 -12.00 11.21
CA MET A 203 11.88 -11.08 12.32
C MET A 203 11.01 -11.37 13.55
N THR A 204 9.73 -11.69 13.37
CA THR A 204 8.84 -12.02 14.51
C THR A 204 9.21 -13.34 15.16
N GLU A 205 9.61 -14.34 14.38
CA GLU A 205 10.10 -15.63 14.89
C GLU A 205 11.42 -15.45 15.64
N ARG A 206 12.40 -14.75 15.03
CA ARG A 206 13.68 -14.42 15.67
C ARG A 206 13.49 -13.63 16.96
N GLY A 207 12.55 -12.69 16.98
CA GLY A 207 12.23 -11.90 18.16
C GLY A 207 11.65 -12.73 19.32
N ARG A 208 10.97 -13.85 19.02
CA ARG A 208 10.43 -14.79 20.02
C ARG A 208 11.48 -15.77 20.56
N ALA A 209 12.66 -15.84 19.96
CA ALA A 209 13.71 -16.74 20.41
C ALA A 209 14.11 -16.43 21.87
N PRO A 210 14.25 -17.45 22.72
CA PRO A 210 14.58 -17.26 24.14
C PRO A 210 15.97 -16.64 24.34
N VAL A 211 16.87 -16.86 23.38
CA VAL A 211 18.24 -16.33 23.37
C VAL A 211 18.46 -15.51 22.10
N GLY A 212 18.98 -14.29 22.26
CA GLY A 212 19.19 -13.37 21.15
C GLY A 212 17.91 -12.74 20.57
N GLY A 213 16.74 -12.99 21.18
CA GLY A 213 15.48 -12.36 20.82
C GLY A 213 15.32 -10.95 21.41
N GLY A 214 14.43 -10.17 20.82
CA GLY A 214 14.13 -8.81 21.23
C GLY A 214 12.96 -8.23 20.45
N CYS A 215 12.58 -6.98 20.71
CA CYS A 215 11.45 -6.35 20.01
C CYS A 215 11.77 -6.13 18.52
N PRO A 216 11.07 -6.79 17.58
CA PRO A 216 11.32 -6.62 16.15
C PRO A 216 11.06 -5.19 15.67
N TYR A 217 10.00 -4.54 16.19
CA TYR A 217 9.64 -3.18 15.81
C TYR A 217 10.71 -2.14 16.17
N TYR A 218 11.23 -2.18 17.40
CA TYR A 218 12.28 -1.24 17.80
C TYR A 218 13.65 -1.64 17.22
N GLY A 219 13.91 -2.94 17.05
CA GLY A 219 15.12 -3.44 16.41
C GLY A 219 15.26 -2.99 14.96
N SER A 220 14.21 -3.17 14.14
CA SER A 220 14.25 -2.75 12.72
C SER A 220 14.43 -1.25 12.56
N ARG A 221 13.81 -0.43 13.43
CA ARG A 221 14.01 1.04 13.43
C ARG A 221 15.44 1.45 13.76
N ARG A 222 16.10 0.78 14.71
CA ARG A 222 17.51 1.03 15.04
C ARG A 222 18.45 0.63 13.89
N ALA A 223 18.04 -0.35 13.08
CA ALA A 223 18.82 -0.82 11.93
C ALA A 223 18.71 0.09 10.67
N VAL A 224 17.77 1.05 10.63
CA VAL A 224 17.46 1.85 9.42
C VAL A 224 18.68 2.62 8.89
N ALA A 225 19.38 3.35 9.76
CA ALA A 225 20.53 4.15 9.36
C ALA A 225 21.69 3.30 8.80
N GLU A 226 21.75 2.03 9.18
CA GLU A 226 22.83 1.10 8.84
C GLU A 226 22.51 0.17 7.67
N ALA A 227 21.25 0.09 7.25
CA ALA A 227 20.78 -0.75 6.15
C ALA A 227 21.45 -0.34 4.83
N ASP A 228 21.86 -1.31 4.01
CA ASP A 228 22.26 -1.05 2.62
C ASP A 228 21.03 -0.96 1.72
N MET A 229 20.04 -1.80 2.01
CA MET A 229 18.74 -1.81 1.34
C MET A 229 17.60 -1.72 2.37
N LEU A 230 16.68 -0.80 2.17
CA LEU A 230 15.47 -0.63 2.97
C LEU A 230 14.26 -1.10 2.17
N LEU A 231 13.49 -2.02 2.73
CA LEU A 231 12.23 -2.49 2.15
C LEU A 231 11.07 -1.83 2.90
N VAL A 232 10.32 -0.97 2.22
CA VAL A 232 9.26 -0.16 2.84
C VAL A 232 7.97 -0.16 1.99
N PRO A 233 6.77 -0.13 2.60
CA PRO A 233 5.55 0.04 1.83
C PRO A 233 5.41 1.50 1.35
N TYR A 234 4.67 1.75 0.26
CA TYR A 234 4.47 3.10 -0.29
C TYR A 234 4.10 4.16 0.76
N PRO A 235 3.10 3.96 1.65
CA PRO A 235 2.68 4.99 2.60
C PRO A 235 3.80 5.45 3.53
N SER A 236 4.73 4.55 3.86
CA SER A 236 5.88 4.87 4.73
C SER A 236 6.86 5.84 4.08
N LEU A 237 6.94 5.88 2.74
CA LEU A 237 7.82 6.77 2.02
C LEU A 237 7.12 8.04 1.55
N VAL A 238 5.89 7.95 1.01
CA VAL A 238 5.21 9.10 0.37
C VAL A 238 4.62 10.08 1.39
N ASN A 239 4.19 9.60 2.57
CA ASN A 239 3.73 10.47 3.66
C ASN A 239 4.95 11.04 4.41
N LYS A 240 5.11 12.37 4.39
CA LYS A 240 6.27 13.07 4.95
C LYS A 240 6.47 12.82 6.44
N GLU A 241 5.40 12.93 7.23
CA GLU A 241 5.46 12.74 8.67
C GLU A 241 5.84 11.30 9.04
N THR A 242 5.26 10.32 8.34
CA THR A 242 5.60 8.90 8.54
C THR A 242 7.05 8.61 8.16
N ARG A 243 7.51 9.15 7.02
CA ARG A 243 8.90 9.03 6.55
C ARG A 243 9.90 9.54 7.60
N GLN A 244 9.64 10.73 8.14
CA GLN A 244 10.46 11.35 9.18
C GLN A 244 10.44 10.54 10.48
N LYS A 245 9.27 10.10 10.95
CA LYS A 245 9.14 9.26 12.15
C LYS A 245 9.89 7.93 12.00
N LEU A 246 9.97 7.37 10.79
CA LEU A 246 10.71 6.12 10.53
C LEU A 246 12.22 6.32 10.34
N GLY A 247 12.71 7.56 10.30
CA GLY A 247 14.13 7.85 10.06
C GLY A 247 14.57 7.55 8.62
N ILE A 248 13.63 7.49 7.66
CA ILE A 248 13.93 7.21 6.26
C ILE A 248 14.47 8.48 5.62
N ARG A 249 15.68 8.39 5.07
CA ARG A 249 16.35 9.49 4.38
C ARG A 249 16.26 9.31 2.88
N THR A 250 15.67 10.26 2.17
CA THR A 250 15.66 10.29 0.69
C THR A 250 16.88 10.98 0.11
N GLN A 251 17.45 11.96 0.84
CA GLN A 251 18.59 12.77 0.42
C GLN A 251 19.79 11.90 0.01
N GLY A 252 20.20 11.97 -1.27
CA GLY A 252 21.38 11.27 -1.78
C GLY A 252 21.22 9.76 -1.99
N ASN A 253 20.00 9.22 -1.83
CA ASN A 253 19.69 7.79 -1.92
C ASN A 253 19.00 7.41 -3.24
N VAL A 254 19.01 6.11 -3.57
CA VAL A 254 18.33 5.57 -4.76
C VAL A 254 17.00 4.97 -4.32
N LEU A 255 15.92 5.40 -4.95
CA LEU A 255 14.57 4.97 -4.64
C LEU A 255 14.03 4.13 -5.80
N ILE A 256 13.46 2.97 -5.49
CA ILE A 256 12.87 2.06 -6.46
C ILE A 256 11.40 1.87 -6.08
N PHE A 257 10.48 2.31 -6.93
CA PHE A 257 9.06 2.05 -6.81
C PHE A 257 8.69 0.89 -7.72
N ASP A 258 8.46 -0.28 -7.13
CA ASP A 258 7.95 -1.46 -7.83
C ASP A 258 6.44 -1.42 -7.91
N GLU A 259 5.86 -1.90 -9.02
CA GLU A 259 4.44 -1.74 -9.38
C GLU A 259 3.96 -0.27 -9.40
N ALA A 260 4.81 0.63 -9.90
CA ALA A 260 4.63 2.08 -9.88
C ALA A 260 3.37 2.59 -10.60
N HIS A 261 2.66 1.73 -11.35
CA HIS A 261 1.35 2.06 -11.93
C HIS A 261 0.30 2.38 -10.85
N ASN A 262 0.53 2.00 -9.59
CA ASN A 262 -0.31 2.34 -8.43
C ASN A 262 0.15 3.59 -7.68
N LEU A 263 1.32 4.16 -8.02
CA LEU A 263 1.97 5.18 -7.20
C LEU A 263 1.13 6.46 -7.08
N LEU A 264 0.55 6.95 -8.17
CA LEU A 264 -0.27 8.17 -8.16
C LEU A 264 -1.47 8.06 -7.22
N GLU A 265 -2.16 6.92 -7.27
CA GLU A 265 -3.31 6.64 -6.41
C GLU A 265 -2.85 6.48 -4.96
N ALA A 266 -1.76 5.75 -4.73
CA ALA A 266 -1.19 5.58 -3.40
C ALA A 266 -0.73 6.89 -2.75
N ILE A 267 -0.20 7.85 -3.51
CA ILE A 267 0.14 9.19 -3.00
C ILE A 267 -1.13 9.93 -2.58
N GLY A 268 -2.19 9.89 -3.41
CA GLY A 268 -3.47 10.50 -3.08
C GLY A 268 -4.09 9.89 -1.83
N GLU A 269 -4.18 8.57 -1.77
CA GLU A 269 -4.77 7.80 -0.65
C GLU A 269 -3.98 7.99 0.65
N SER A 270 -2.64 7.96 0.60
CA SER A 270 -1.78 8.09 1.81
C SER A 270 -1.83 9.48 2.45
N ASN A 271 -2.35 10.47 1.72
CA ASN A 271 -2.53 11.85 2.20
C ASN A 271 -4.01 12.25 2.25
N SER A 272 -4.93 11.30 2.06
CA SER A 272 -6.38 11.54 2.20
C SER A 272 -6.86 11.03 3.55
N VAL A 273 -7.91 11.66 4.09
CA VAL A 273 -8.47 11.31 5.40
C VAL A 273 -9.98 11.18 5.27
N GLN A 274 -10.56 10.18 5.94
CA GLN A 274 -12.00 9.96 5.98
C GLN A 274 -12.50 9.96 7.42
N MET A 275 -13.62 10.64 7.65
CA MET A 275 -14.27 10.74 8.95
C MET A 275 -15.78 10.54 8.80
N THR A 276 -16.35 9.60 9.55
CA THR A 276 -17.80 9.36 9.56
C THR A 276 -18.53 10.24 10.57
N LEU A 277 -19.84 10.39 10.41
CA LEU A 277 -20.71 11.10 11.36
C LEU A 277 -20.63 10.48 12.77
N GLN A 278 -20.55 9.16 12.87
CA GLN A 278 -20.37 8.45 14.13
C GLN A 278 -19.03 8.77 14.79
N GLN A 279 -17.95 8.84 14.00
CA GLN A 279 -16.63 9.23 14.51
C GLN A 279 -16.65 10.70 14.98
N ALA A 280 -17.28 11.61 14.23
CA ALA A 280 -17.44 13.01 14.65
C ALA A 280 -18.23 13.15 15.96
N ARG A 281 -19.30 12.36 16.11
CA ARG A 281 -20.07 12.30 17.34
C ARG A 281 -19.23 11.80 18.52
N ALA A 282 -18.56 10.66 18.33
CA ALA A 282 -17.73 10.06 19.38
C ALA A 282 -16.57 10.99 19.79
N ALA A 283 -15.93 11.66 18.84
CA ALA A 283 -14.86 12.63 19.14
C ALA A 283 -15.39 13.80 19.99
N THR A 284 -16.60 14.26 19.69
CA THR A 284 -17.26 15.31 20.45
C THR A 284 -17.55 14.88 21.89
N GLU A 285 -18.14 13.70 22.08
CA GLU A 285 -18.47 13.14 23.40
C GLU A 285 -17.20 12.89 24.24
N ASP A 286 -16.15 12.34 23.62
CA ASP A 286 -14.84 12.11 24.24
C ASP A 286 -14.19 13.42 24.70
N LEU A 287 -14.15 14.43 23.82
CA LEU A 287 -13.58 15.75 24.13
C LEU A 287 -14.40 16.47 25.21
N GLU A 288 -15.74 16.38 25.18
CA GLU A 288 -16.61 16.94 26.22
C GLU A 288 -16.34 16.35 27.60
N THR A 289 -16.25 15.03 27.68
CA THR A 289 -16.02 14.31 28.94
C THR A 289 -14.63 14.62 29.49
N TYR A 290 -13.62 14.65 28.63
CA TYR A 290 -12.26 15.04 29.00
C TYR A 290 -12.17 16.50 29.46
N THR A 291 -12.86 17.42 28.76
CA THR A 291 -12.92 18.84 29.13
C THR A 291 -13.52 19.01 30.53
N LYS A 292 -14.64 18.34 30.84
CA LYS A 292 -15.27 18.41 32.17
C LYS A 292 -14.34 17.97 33.30
N ALA A 293 -13.49 16.97 33.05
CA ALA A 293 -12.58 16.43 34.06
C ALA A 293 -11.31 17.29 34.25
N TYR A 294 -10.80 17.92 33.20
CA TYR A 294 -9.47 18.54 33.23
C TYR A 294 -9.44 20.05 32.97
N GLU A 295 -10.47 20.69 32.40
CA GLU A 295 -10.42 22.08 31.94
C GLU A 295 -9.96 23.07 33.03
N VAL A 296 -10.42 22.89 34.27
CA VAL A 296 -10.06 23.76 35.41
C VAL A 296 -8.56 23.66 35.78
N ARG A 297 -7.92 22.55 35.40
CA ARG A 297 -6.49 22.28 35.69
C ARG A 297 -5.58 22.72 34.55
N LEU A 298 -6.14 23.21 33.43
CA LEU A 298 -5.39 23.62 32.26
C LEU A 298 -4.98 25.09 32.34
N SER A 299 -3.84 25.40 31.74
CA SER A 299 -3.44 26.76 31.40
C SER A 299 -4.50 27.39 30.51
N ALA A 300 -4.62 28.71 30.60
CA ALA A 300 -5.59 29.46 29.80
C ALA A 300 -5.47 29.15 28.30
N MET A 301 -4.25 28.98 27.79
CA MET A 301 -4.00 28.65 26.38
C MET A 301 -4.50 27.24 26.01
N ASN A 302 -4.10 26.21 26.76
CA ASN A 302 -4.52 24.83 26.48
C ASN A 302 -6.04 24.66 26.65
N ALA A 303 -6.65 25.34 27.63
CA ALA A 303 -8.10 25.36 27.81
C ALA A 303 -8.83 25.97 26.61
N VAL A 304 -8.33 27.10 26.08
CA VAL A 304 -8.90 27.74 24.88
C VAL A 304 -8.79 26.81 23.66
N GLN A 305 -7.63 26.22 23.42
CA GLN A 305 -7.41 25.31 22.28
C GLN A 305 -8.27 24.04 22.39
N LEU A 306 -8.43 23.48 23.60
CA LEU A 306 -9.32 22.34 23.84
C LEU A 306 -10.78 22.69 23.57
N ARG A 307 -11.25 23.88 24.00
CA ARG A 307 -12.60 24.36 23.71
C ARG A 307 -12.82 24.57 22.22
N GLN A 308 -11.86 25.16 21.52
CA GLN A 308 -11.91 25.36 20.07
C GLN A 308 -11.99 24.02 19.33
N LEU A 309 -11.16 23.04 19.70
CA LEU A 309 -11.18 21.71 19.10
C LEU A 309 -12.54 21.01 19.30
N ARG A 310 -13.10 21.09 20.51
CA ARG A 310 -14.44 20.58 20.81
C ARG A 310 -15.51 21.26 19.96
N GLN A 311 -15.43 22.59 19.82
CA GLN A 311 -16.36 23.36 19.00
C GLN A 311 -16.29 22.96 17.52
N LEU A 312 -15.08 22.79 16.98
CA LEU A 312 -14.87 22.29 15.63
C LEU A 312 -15.47 20.88 15.45
N SER A 313 -15.23 19.96 16.39
CA SER A 313 -15.81 18.60 16.36
C SER A 313 -17.34 18.62 16.39
N MET A 314 -17.95 19.50 17.21
CA MET A 314 -19.40 19.69 17.25
C MET A 314 -19.94 20.22 15.92
N GLN A 315 -19.26 21.20 15.32
CA GLN A 315 -19.65 21.75 14.02
C GLN A 315 -19.57 20.68 12.93
N LEU A 316 -18.52 19.85 12.92
CA LEU A 316 -18.38 18.73 11.99
C LEU A 316 -19.54 17.74 12.12
N HIS A 317 -19.87 17.36 13.35
CA HIS A 317 -20.99 16.47 13.63
C HIS A 317 -22.32 17.04 13.15
N ARG A 318 -22.60 18.32 13.45
CA ARG A 318 -23.84 18.99 13.03
C ARG A 318 -23.94 19.13 11.52
N TYR A 319 -22.86 19.56 10.86
CA TYR A 319 -22.80 19.71 9.41
C TYR A 319 -23.07 18.38 8.70
N LEU A 320 -22.39 17.30 9.12
CA LEU A 320 -22.61 15.97 8.57
C LEU A 320 -24.02 15.42 8.86
N GLY A 321 -24.61 15.75 10.00
CA GLY A 321 -25.97 15.35 10.36
C GLY A 321 -27.06 16.09 9.57
N ALA A 322 -26.76 17.28 9.05
CA ALA A 322 -27.66 18.12 8.27
C ALA A 322 -27.49 17.96 6.75
N LEU A 323 -26.60 17.07 6.31
CA LEU A 323 -26.28 16.90 4.90
C LEU A 323 -27.40 16.16 4.16
N GLU A 324 -28.03 16.85 3.20
CA GLU A 324 -29.13 16.28 2.40
C GLU A 324 -28.66 15.73 1.05
N ALA A 325 -27.59 16.30 0.49
CA ALA A 325 -27.07 15.95 -0.82
C ALA A 325 -25.53 15.85 -0.80
N PRO A 326 -24.93 15.00 -1.68
CA PRO A 326 -23.49 14.96 -1.85
C PRO A 326 -22.94 16.33 -2.26
N ALA A 327 -21.83 16.74 -1.65
CA ALA A 327 -21.16 18.00 -1.93
C ALA A 327 -19.66 17.81 -2.11
N ALA A 328 -19.07 18.55 -3.05
CA ALA A 328 -17.63 18.66 -3.24
C ALA A 328 -17.22 20.13 -3.09
N LEU A 329 -16.39 20.42 -2.09
CA LEU A 329 -16.02 21.78 -1.70
C LEU A 329 -14.49 21.94 -1.74
N THR A 330 -14.02 23.16 -1.99
CA THR A 330 -12.64 23.53 -1.66
C THR A 330 -12.47 23.53 -0.14
N VAL A 331 -11.23 23.42 0.35
CA VAL A 331 -10.97 23.47 1.80
C VAL A 331 -11.51 24.76 2.42
N GLY A 332 -11.26 25.92 1.81
CA GLY A 332 -11.80 27.20 2.28
C GLY A 332 -13.32 27.26 2.23
N GLY A 333 -13.93 26.80 1.13
CA GLY A 333 -15.40 26.77 1.00
C GLY A 333 -16.06 25.84 2.04
N PHE A 334 -15.42 24.73 2.37
CA PHE A 334 -15.85 23.83 3.43
C PHE A 334 -15.76 24.48 4.81
N LEU A 335 -14.66 25.16 5.14
CA LEU A 335 -14.51 25.85 6.42
C LEU A 335 -15.57 26.94 6.60
N VAL A 336 -15.90 27.68 5.55
CA VAL A 336 -17.01 28.65 5.57
C VAL A 336 -18.36 27.96 5.75
N ALA A 337 -18.65 26.89 5.01
CA ALA A 337 -19.89 26.15 5.14
C ALA A 337 -20.07 25.49 6.52
N LEU A 338 -18.96 25.11 7.15
CA LEU A 338 -18.90 24.58 8.50
C LEU A 338 -19.06 25.67 9.58
N GLY A 339 -18.84 26.94 9.23
CA GLY A 339 -18.72 28.05 10.18
C GLY A 339 -17.44 27.95 11.02
N ALA A 340 -16.35 27.46 10.43
CA ALA A 340 -15.06 27.14 11.05
C ALA A 340 -13.88 27.92 10.43
N ASP A 341 -14.16 28.92 9.61
CA ASP A 341 -13.18 29.82 8.97
C ASP A 341 -12.40 30.68 9.98
N HIS A 342 -12.95 30.90 11.16
CA HIS A 342 -12.31 31.65 12.25
C HIS A 342 -11.31 30.82 13.09
N PHE A 343 -11.22 29.50 12.89
CA PHE A 343 -10.26 28.69 13.64
C PHE A 343 -8.86 28.76 13.03
N ASP A 344 -7.86 28.95 13.90
CA ASP A 344 -6.46 28.78 13.55
C ASP A 344 -6.10 27.28 13.51
N LEU A 345 -6.34 26.66 12.34
CA LEU A 345 -6.09 25.23 12.14
C LEU A 345 -4.63 24.82 12.42
N PRO A 346 -3.59 25.55 11.95
CA PRO A 346 -2.20 25.26 12.31
C PRO A 346 -1.96 25.22 13.82
N SER A 347 -2.47 26.21 14.56
CA SER A 347 -2.33 26.22 16.03
C SER A 347 -3.04 25.04 16.70
N LEU A 348 -4.22 24.65 16.20
CA LEU A 348 -4.95 23.48 16.72
C LEU A 348 -4.24 22.16 16.39
N ALA A 349 -3.74 22.00 15.16
CA ALA A 349 -2.97 20.82 14.76
C ALA A 349 -1.69 20.69 15.62
N ALA A 350 -0.95 21.79 15.78
CA ALA A 350 0.24 21.85 16.63
C ALA A 350 -0.09 21.55 18.10
N PHE A 351 -1.22 22.02 18.63
CA PHE A 351 -1.68 21.70 19.97
C PHE A 351 -1.97 20.21 20.15
N VAL A 352 -2.74 19.61 19.24
CA VAL A 352 -3.08 18.18 19.30
C VAL A 352 -1.83 17.31 19.25
N GLN A 353 -0.88 17.64 18.38
CA GLN A 353 0.40 16.93 18.25
C GLN A 353 1.29 17.13 19.49
N ARG A 354 1.52 18.38 19.92
CA ARG A 354 2.40 18.73 21.04
C ARG A 354 1.95 18.14 22.37
N THR A 355 0.63 18.10 22.61
CA THR A 355 0.07 17.60 23.87
C THR A 355 -0.20 16.09 23.85
N GLU A 356 -0.06 15.44 22.69
CA GLU A 356 -0.52 14.08 22.43
C GLU A 356 -1.99 13.87 22.83
N LEU A 357 -2.85 14.85 22.54
CA LEU A 357 -4.22 14.90 23.03
C LEU A 357 -5.01 13.63 22.72
N ALA A 358 -4.93 13.14 21.48
CA ALA A 358 -5.66 11.93 21.05
C ALA A 358 -5.32 10.71 21.93
N ARG A 359 -4.06 10.57 22.36
CA ARG A 359 -3.63 9.52 23.28
C ARG A 359 -4.19 9.73 24.67
N LYS A 360 -4.10 10.95 25.21
CA LYS A 360 -4.57 11.29 26.57
C LYS A 360 -6.08 11.13 26.71
N VAL A 361 -6.86 11.62 25.73
CA VAL A 361 -8.32 11.52 25.72
C VAL A 361 -8.74 10.05 25.65
N ARG A 362 -8.10 9.25 24.78
CA ARG A 362 -8.37 7.81 24.73
C ARG A 362 -8.15 7.12 26.07
N HIS A 363 -6.97 7.34 26.67
CA HIS A 363 -6.62 6.73 27.95
C HIS A 363 -7.63 7.09 29.04
N PHE A 364 -8.07 8.35 29.07
CA PHE A 364 -9.13 8.80 29.95
C PHE A 364 -10.47 8.10 29.66
N SER A 365 -10.91 8.05 28.40
CA SER A 365 -12.16 7.37 28.01
C SER A 365 -12.16 5.88 28.36
N GLU A 366 -11.02 5.19 28.29
CA GLU A 366 -10.87 3.79 28.72
C GLU A 366 -11.00 3.62 30.24
N LYS A 367 -10.43 4.55 31.03
CA LYS A 367 -10.58 4.58 32.50
C LYS A 367 -12.03 4.83 32.91
N VAL A 368 -12.71 5.79 32.28
CA VAL A 368 -14.09 6.17 32.62
C VAL A 368 -15.09 5.09 32.20
N ASN A 369 -14.88 4.41 31.07
CA ASN A 369 -15.80 3.39 30.55
C ASN A 369 -15.54 1.96 31.05
N LEU A 370 -14.76 1.77 32.13
CA LEU A 370 -14.54 0.48 32.81
C LEU A 370 -14.20 -0.68 31.83
N GLY A 371 -13.30 -0.44 30.87
CA GLY A 371 -12.77 -1.50 30.01
C GLY A 371 -13.63 -1.92 28.81
N LYS A 372 -14.68 -1.17 28.43
CA LYS A 372 -15.27 -1.34 27.09
C LYS A 372 -14.26 -0.89 26.03
N ALA A 373 -13.77 -1.83 25.22
CA ALA A 373 -12.81 -1.55 24.16
C ALA A 373 -13.42 -0.63 23.09
N LEU A 374 -13.02 0.65 23.07
CA LEU A 374 -13.28 1.52 21.93
C LEU A 374 -12.40 1.08 20.75
N ALA A 375 -13.02 0.72 19.63
CA ALA A 375 -12.36 0.13 18.47
C ALA A 375 -11.29 1.05 17.84
N SER A 376 -11.41 2.37 18.03
CA SER A 376 -10.40 3.40 17.72
C SER A 376 -10.83 4.72 18.35
N SER A 377 -9.93 5.52 18.94
CA SER A 377 -10.32 6.87 19.36
C SER A 377 -10.60 7.71 18.12
N SER A 378 -11.84 8.16 17.99
CA SER A 378 -12.31 9.11 16.99
C SER A 378 -11.52 10.42 16.99
N VAL A 379 -10.87 10.75 18.11
CA VAL A 379 -9.98 11.91 18.24
C VAL A 379 -8.71 11.76 17.39
N TYR A 380 -8.23 10.54 17.13
CA TYR A 380 -7.14 10.33 16.17
C TYR A 380 -7.56 10.71 14.75
N VAL A 381 -8.77 10.33 14.33
CA VAL A 381 -9.29 10.69 13.00
C VAL A 381 -9.43 12.21 12.86
N LEU A 382 -9.88 12.89 13.93
CA LEU A 382 -9.91 14.35 13.98
C LEU A 382 -8.51 14.98 13.90
N ALA A 383 -7.53 14.39 14.58
CA ALA A 383 -6.13 14.85 14.52
C ALA A 383 -5.52 14.68 13.12
N ASP A 384 -5.79 13.55 12.47
CA ASP A 384 -5.35 13.26 11.10
C ASP A 384 -6.02 14.24 10.13
N LEU A 385 -7.31 14.53 10.30
CA LEU A 385 -8.05 15.51 9.50
C LEU A 385 -7.43 16.92 9.66
N LEU A 386 -7.17 17.37 10.88
CA LEU A 386 -6.53 18.67 11.13
C LEU A 386 -5.15 18.78 10.46
N THR A 387 -4.33 17.73 10.59
CA THR A 387 -3.01 17.67 9.97
C THR A 387 -3.13 17.70 8.43
N ALA A 388 -4.14 17.03 7.87
CA ALA A 388 -4.40 17.03 6.44
C ALA A 388 -4.87 18.42 5.93
N LEU A 389 -5.72 19.11 6.70
CA LEU A 389 -6.18 20.46 6.38
C LEU A 389 -5.06 21.50 6.47
N GLU A 390 -4.16 21.38 7.45
CA GLU A 390 -2.97 22.22 7.59
C GLU A 390 -2.05 22.12 6.36
N HIS A 391 -1.85 20.91 5.85
CA HIS A 391 -1.00 20.63 4.69
C HIS A 391 -1.78 20.55 3.37
N SER A 392 -2.94 21.19 3.32
CA SER A 392 -3.79 21.20 2.13
C SER A 392 -3.29 22.19 1.09
N SER A 393 -3.55 21.86 -0.17
CA SER A 393 -3.35 22.74 -1.31
C SER A 393 -4.68 23.36 -1.75
N ALA A 394 -4.62 24.45 -2.52
CA ALA A 394 -5.81 25.09 -3.10
C ALA A 394 -6.63 24.13 -3.99
N GLU A 395 -5.97 23.10 -4.52
CA GLU A 395 -6.55 22.13 -5.42
C GLU A 395 -7.20 20.94 -4.68
N ASP A 396 -6.90 20.75 -3.40
CA ASP A 396 -7.50 19.66 -2.62
C ASP A 396 -9.00 19.91 -2.40
N ARG A 397 -9.74 18.81 -2.20
CA ARG A 397 -11.21 18.84 -2.10
C ARG A 397 -11.69 18.12 -0.87
N ILE A 398 -12.83 18.57 -0.35
CA ILE A 398 -13.55 17.90 0.71
C ILE A 398 -14.86 17.41 0.12
N ILE A 399 -15.05 16.11 0.16
CA ILE A 399 -16.25 15.43 -0.33
C ILE A 399 -17.07 15.04 0.88
N CYS A 400 -18.32 15.47 0.90
CA CYS A 400 -19.29 15.17 1.93
C CYS A 400 -20.40 14.34 1.28
N GLU A 401 -20.64 13.13 1.77
CA GLU A 401 -21.67 12.23 1.25
C GLU A 401 -22.70 11.93 2.34
N PRO A 402 -24.01 12.12 2.06
CA PRO A 402 -25.05 11.70 2.99
C PRO A 402 -25.08 10.16 3.04
N GLY A 403 -25.30 9.63 4.24
CA GLY A 403 -25.40 8.19 4.45
C GLY A 403 -26.70 7.62 3.88
N SER A 404 -26.65 6.38 3.38
CA SER A 404 -27.84 5.63 2.98
C SER A 404 -28.78 5.36 4.17
N GLN A 405 -28.23 5.27 5.39
CA GLN A 405 -28.97 5.22 6.65
C GLN A 405 -28.60 6.39 7.57
N ARG A 406 -29.48 6.68 8.55
CA ARG A 406 -29.19 7.66 9.62
C ARG A 406 -27.94 7.25 10.39
N GLY A 407 -26.82 7.94 10.17
CA GLY A 407 -25.55 7.65 10.83
C GLY A 407 -24.37 7.42 9.87
N ASP A 408 -24.64 7.17 8.59
CA ASP A 408 -23.61 6.76 7.61
C ASP A 408 -23.00 7.93 6.84
N ALA A 409 -23.40 9.17 7.13
CA ALA A 409 -22.83 10.34 6.47
C ALA A 409 -21.32 10.40 6.72
N MET A 410 -20.56 10.80 5.70
CA MET A 410 -19.11 10.81 5.76
C MET A 410 -18.50 12.02 5.08
N LEU A 411 -17.37 12.44 5.64
CA LEU A 411 -16.47 13.43 5.09
C LEU A 411 -15.20 12.73 4.60
N ARG A 412 -14.73 13.08 3.41
CA ARG A 412 -13.46 12.64 2.85
C ARG A 412 -12.67 13.85 2.37
N TYR A 413 -11.54 14.12 3.01
CA TYR A 413 -10.51 15.00 2.47
C TYR A 413 -9.75 14.24 1.38
N LEU A 414 -9.74 14.80 0.16
CA LEU A 414 -9.16 14.22 -1.03
C LEU A 414 -7.93 15.05 -1.47
N SER A 415 -6.76 14.43 -1.32
CA SER A 415 -5.50 15.00 -1.83
C SER A 415 -5.40 14.80 -3.35
N LEU A 416 -5.53 15.88 -4.12
CA LEU A 416 -5.51 15.84 -5.59
C LEU A 416 -4.12 16.03 -6.19
N ASP A 417 -3.29 16.91 -5.62
CA ASP A 417 -1.97 17.22 -6.19
C ASP A 417 -0.86 16.26 -5.73
N ALA A 418 -0.77 15.11 -6.41
CA ALA A 418 0.30 14.14 -6.17
C ALA A 418 1.70 14.66 -6.54
N GLU A 419 1.80 15.58 -7.51
CA GLU A 419 3.07 16.14 -7.97
C GLU A 419 3.71 16.95 -6.84
N ALA A 420 2.94 17.88 -6.26
CA ALA A 420 3.40 18.75 -5.18
C ALA A 420 3.91 17.94 -3.98
N ARG A 421 3.24 16.83 -3.65
CA ARG A 421 3.61 15.97 -2.51
C ARG A 421 4.82 15.08 -2.81
N PHE A 422 5.03 14.72 -4.07
CA PHE A 422 6.13 13.85 -4.50
C PHE A 422 7.40 14.63 -4.87
N GLN A 423 7.29 15.94 -5.11
CA GLN A 423 8.41 16.77 -5.57
C GLN A 423 9.59 16.78 -4.61
N GLU A 424 9.36 16.82 -3.29
CA GLU A 424 10.43 16.73 -2.29
C GLU A 424 11.26 15.45 -2.46
N ILE A 425 10.60 14.33 -2.77
CA ILE A 425 11.25 13.03 -2.97
C ILE A 425 12.07 13.04 -4.27
N LEU A 426 11.52 13.59 -5.35
CA LEU A 426 12.21 13.69 -6.63
C LEU A 426 13.48 14.56 -6.55
N VAL A 427 13.42 15.67 -5.80
CA VAL A 427 14.54 16.62 -5.68
C VAL A 427 15.61 16.11 -4.71
N SER A 428 15.22 15.48 -3.61
CA SER A 428 16.17 14.99 -2.59
C SER A 428 16.87 13.68 -3.00
N ALA A 429 16.18 12.80 -3.73
CA ALA A 429 16.74 11.54 -4.18
C ALA A 429 17.92 11.71 -5.15
N ARG A 430 18.90 10.81 -5.07
CA ARG A 430 19.97 10.69 -6.07
C ARG A 430 19.41 10.18 -7.40
N ALA A 431 18.52 9.19 -7.34
CA ALA A 431 17.83 8.64 -8.49
C ALA A 431 16.50 8.00 -8.05
N VAL A 432 15.48 8.12 -8.89
CA VAL A 432 14.18 7.47 -8.69
C VAL A 432 13.90 6.56 -9.88
N LEU A 433 13.68 5.28 -9.60
CA LEU A 433 13.35 4.26 -10.58
C LEU A 433 11.89 3.87 -10.39
N PHE A 434 11.12 3.90 -11.48
CA PHE A 434 9.76 3.39 -11.52
C PHE A 434 9.76 2.09 -12.33
N ALA A 435 9.34 1.00 -11.69
CA ALA A 435 9.25 -0.31 -12.30
C ALA A 435 7.79 -0.79 -12.26
N GLY A 436 7.39 -1.55 -13.29
CA GLY A 436 6.08 -2.18 -13.34
C GLY A 436 5.86 -2.89 -14.67
N GLY A 437 5.23 -4.08 -14.64
CA GLY A 437 5.03 -4.91 -15.83
C GLY A 437 4.04 -4.31 -16.84
N THR A 438 3.13 -3.47 -16.38
CA THR A 438 2.09 -2.79 -17.17
C THR A 438 2.27 -1.28 -17.24
N LEU A 439 3.40 -0.77 -16.71
CA LEU A 439 3.64 0.66 -16.57
C LEU A 439 3.91 1.31 -17.93
N GLU A 440 3.14 2.35 -18.25
CA GLU A 440 3.41 3.20 -19.40
C GLU A 440 3.94 4.59 -18.99
N PRO A 441 4.90 5.19 -19.74
CA PRO A 441 5.46 6.50 -19.40
C PRO A 441 4.42 7.62 -19.22
N ARG A 442 3.27 7.52 -19.90
CA ARG A 442 2.18 8.50 -19.79
C ARG A 442 1.59 8.59 -18.38
N GLU A 443 1.59 7.50 -17.63
CA GLU A 443 1.03 7.42 -16.28
C GLU A 443 1.89 8.17 -15.26
N LEU A 444 3.18 8.36 -15.53
CA LEU A 444 4.11 9.06 -14.64
C LEU A 444 4.27 10.54 -14.94
N ARG A 445 3.69 11.04 -16.05
CA ARG A 445 3.74 12.46 -16.43
C ARG A 445 3.24 13.42 -15.35
N PRO A 446 2.22 13.08 -14.52
CA PRO A 446 1.84 13.95 -13.43
C PRO A 446 2.89 14.04 -12.31
N LEU A 447 3.85 13.12 -12.22
CA LEU A 447 4.91 13.15 -11.21
C LEU A 447 6.19 13.81 -11.71
N ALA A 448 6.58 13.59 -12.96
CA ALA A 448 7.82 14.11 -13.51
C ALA A 448 7.68 14.59 -14.95
N ALA A 449 8.41 15.66 -15.28
CA ALA A 449 8.43 16.20 -16.63
C ALA A 449 9.01 15.18 -17.63
N PRO A 450 8.55 15.16 -18.89
CA PRO A 450 9.03 14.21 -19.90
C PRO A 450 10.55 14.25 -20.12
N LYS A 451 11.16 15.44 -20.04
CA LYS A 451 12.61 15.63 -20.27
C LYS A 451 13.49 14.98 -19.17
N SER A 452 12.94 14.74 -17.99
CA SER A 452 13.62 14.06 -16.89
C SER A 452 13.43 12.53 -16.88
N LEU A 453 12.54 11.99 -17.72
CA LEU A 453 12.21 10.57 -17.73
C LEU A 453 13.03 9.81 -18.78
N ARG A 454 13.87 8.88 -18.32
CA ARG A 454 14.50 7.87 -19.18
C ARG A 454 13.68 6.60 -19.12
N CYS A 455 13.12 6.20 -20.26
CA CYS A 455 12.25 5.02 -20.34
C CYS A 455 12.99 3.85 -20.96
N PHE A 456 12.90 2.69 -20.32
CA PHE A 456 13.34 1.41 -20.86
C PHE A 456 12.13 0.47 -20.92
N GLN A 457 11.98 -0.23 -22.04
CA GLN A 457 10.93 -1.22 -22.22
C GLN A 457 11.53 -2.48 -22.86
N GLY A 458 11.46 -3.59 -22.13
CA GLY A 458 11.89 -4.90 -22.64
C GLY A 458 10.87 -5.51 -23.61
N ARG A 459 11.32 -6.47 -24.41
CA ARG A 459 10.42 -7.37 -25.15
C ARG A 459 9.74 -8.32 -24.16
N HIS A 460 8.55 -8.79 -24.51
CA HIS A 460 7.85 -9.78 -23.70
C HIS A 460 8.62 -11.11 -23.71
N VAL A 461 8.59 -11.82 -22.58
CA VAL A 461 9.39 -13.02 -22.36
C VAL A 461 8.85 -14.25 -23.12
N VAL A 462 7.56 -14.24 -23.44
CA VAL A 462 6.85 -15.35 -24.11
C VAL A 462 6.80 -15.14 -25.63
N PRO A 463 7.02 -16.18 -26.45
CA PRO A 463 6.87 -16.11 -27.91
C PRO A 463 5.46 -15.69 -28.35
N PRO A 464 5.29 -14.99 -29.49
CA PRO A 464 3.97 -14.59 -29.98
C PRO A 464 2.99 -15.76 -30.19
N ASP A 465 3.50 -16.94 -30.60
CA ASP A 465 2.66 -18.13 -30.87
C ASP A 465 2.02 -18.74 -29.63
N HIS A 466 2.55 -18.44 -28.45
CA HIS A 466 2.05 -18.93 -27.15
C HIS A 466 0.89 -18.06 -26.63
N VAL A 467 0.49 -17.02 -27.37
CA VAL A 467 -0.56 -16.09 -26.95
C VAL A 467 -1.59 -15.93 -28.07
N LEU A 468 -2.82 -16.37 -27.79
CA LEU A 468 -3.97 -16.01 -28.62
C LEU A 468 -4.68 -14.81 -27.99
N ALA A 469 -4.88 -13.73 -28.73
CA ALA A 469 -5.55 -12.54 -28.22
C ALA A 469 -6.63 -12.06 -29.19
N ARG A 470 -7.89 -11.95 -28.77
CA ARG A 470 -8.98 -11.50 -29.65
C ARG A 470 -9.89 -10.47 -28.99
N TYR A 471 -10.23 -9.44 -29.75
CA TYR A 471 -11.33 -8.53 -29.44
C TYR A 471 -12.60 -9.14 -30.03
N VAL A 472 -13.43 -9.75 -29.19
CA VAL A 472 -14.70 -10.32 -29.64
C VAL A 472 -15.69 -9.17 -29.72
N THR A 473 -16.06 -8.81 -30.95
CA THR A 473 -16.91 -7.65 -31.24
C THR A 473 -18.38 -8.01 -31.35
N HIS A 474 -18.68 -9.24 -31.81
CA HIS A 474 -20.04 -9.73 -32.03
C HIS A 474 -20.22 -11.10 -31.37
N GLY A 475 -21.42 -11.33 -30.82
CA GLY A 475 -21.80 -12.59 -30.19
C GLY A 475 -22.15 -13.71 -31.18
N PRO A 476 -22.40 -14.93 -30.70
CA PRO A 476 -22.85 -16.06 -31.53
C PRO A 476 -24.08 -15.79 -32.40
N ALA A 477 -25.05 -14.99 -31.95
CA ALA A 477 -26.21 -14.60 -32.76
C ALA A 477 -25.91 -13.44 -33.73
N GLY A 478 -24.71 -12.86 -33.67
CA GLY A 478 -24.26 -11.75 -34.51
C GLY A 478 -24.54 -10.37 -33.90
N GLU A 479 -25.04 -10.29 -32.66
CA GLU A 479 -25.27 -9.01 -31.99
C GLU A 479 -23.96 -8.35 -31.59
N LEU A 480 -23.90 -7.01 -31.71
CA LEU A 480 -22.73 -6.23 -31.31
C LEU A 480 -22.59 -6.24 -29.78
N LEU A 481 -21.46 -6.74 -29.28
CA LEU A 481 -21.20 -6.85 -27.83
C LEU A 481 -20.92 -5.47 -27.23
N ASP A 482 -21.91 -4.93 -26.50
CA ASP A 482 -21.86 -3.60 -25.88
C ASP A 482 -22.26 -3.70 -24.39
N PHE A 483 -21.26 -3.75 -23.51
CA PHE A 483 -21.46 -3.93 -22.07
C PHE A 483 -21.49 -2.61 -21.30
N ARG A 484 -21.98 -1.52 -21.91
CA ARG A 484 -22.27 -0.28 -21.18
C ARG A 484 -23.41 -0.48 -20.17
N LYS A 485 -23.46 0.37 -19.13
CA LYS A 485 -24.36 0.21 -17.96
C LYS A 485 -25.83 0.06 -18.37
N ASP A 486 -26.27 0.79 -19.38
CA ASP A 486 -27.62 0.81 -19.95
C ASP A 486 -27.98 -0.47 -20.74
N LYS A 487 -27.00 -1.18 -21.31
CA LYS A 487 -27.22 -2.34 -22.19
C LYS A 487 -26.80 -3.69 -21.61
N ARG A 488 -25.83 -3.70 -20.70
CA ARG A 488 -25.18 -4.93 -20.18
C ARG A 488 -26.16 -5.92 -19.56
N CYS A 489 -27.23 -5.42 -18.92
CA CYS A 489 -28.26 -6.24 -18.28
C CYS A 489 -29.45 -6.59 -19.19
N SER A 490 -29.42 -6.21 -20.47
CA SER A 490 -30.47 -6.61 -21.41
C SER A 490 -30.46 -8.13 -21.63
N ALA A 491 -31.65 -8.72 -21.81
CA ALA A 491 -31.79 -10.17 -21.99
C ALA A 491 -30.97 -10.70 -23.19
N SER A 492 -30.89 -9.92 -24.28
CA SER A 492 -30.07 -10.25 -25.45
C SER A 492 -28.58 -10.34 -25.10
N MET A 493 -28.02 -9.31 -24.45
CA MET A 493 -26.58 -9.28 -24.11
C MET A 493 -26.19 -10.35 -23.10
N VAL A 494 -27.06 -10.63 -22.12
CA VAL A 494 -26.84 -11.72 -21.16
C VAL A 494 -26.88 -13.08 -21.87
N ALA A 495 -27.80 -13.29 -22.82
CA ALA A 495 -27.88 -14.53 -23.60
C ALA A 495 -26.66 -14.74 -24.51
N GLU A 496 -26.21 -13.70 -25.21
CA GLU A 496 -24.99 -13.74 -26.03
C GLU A 496 -23.78 -14.08 -25.16
N LEU A 497 -23.61 -13.41 -24.01
CA LEU A 497 -22.50 -13.67 -23.10
C LEU A 497 -22.57 -15.09 -22.51
N GLN A 498 -23.76 -15.58 -22.14
CA GLN A 498 -23.95 -16.94 -21.65
C GLN A 498 -23.48 -17.97 -22.68
N GLN A 499 -23.85 -17.80 -23.96
CA GLN A 499 -23.41 -18.68 -25.04
C GLN A 499 -21.90 -18.59 -25.28
N ILE A 500 -21.34 -17.37 -25.29
CA ILE A 500 -19.89 -17.15 -25.40
C ILE A 500 -19.13 -17.94 -24.32
N LEU A 501 -19.52 -17.77 -23.06
CA LEU A 501 -18.83 -18.39 -21.93
C LEU A 501 -19.00 -19.91 -21.94
N THR A 502 -20.18 -20.43 -22.33
CA THR A 502 -20.43 -21.88 -22.45
C THR A 502 -19.54 -22.51 -23.53
N SER A 503 -19.50 -21.92 -24.73
CA SER A 503 -18.72 -22.45 -25.86
C SER A 503 -17.22 -22.29 -25.64
N ALA A 504 -16.77 -21.15 -25.08
CA ALA A 504 -15.36 -20.93 -24.75
C ALA A 504 -14.90 -21.88 -23.63
N ALA A 505 -15.75 -22.11 -22.61
CA ALA A 505 -15.49 -23.11 -21.59
C ALA A 505 -15.30 -24.48 -22.22
N ALA A 506 -16.23 -24.94 -23.06
CA ALA A 506 -16.13 -26.25 -23.73
C ALA A 506 -14.82 -26.42 -24.53
N ALA A 507 -14.30 -25.36 -25.14
CA ALA A 507 -13.09 -25.38 -25.97
C ALA A 507 -11.76 -25.28 -25.19
N THR A 508 -11.79 -24.87 -23.93
CA THR A 508 -10.57 -24.57 -23.15
C THR A 508 -10.01 -25.82 -22.48
N CYS A 509 -8.71 -25.99 -22.32
CA CYS A 509 -8.15 -26.93 -21.35
C CYS A 509 -7.63 -26.17 -20.12
N GLY A 510 -7.70 -26.74 -18.92
CA GLY A 510 -7.34 -26.03 -17.68
C GLY A 510 -8.38 -25.00 -17.22
N GLY A 511 -7.90 -24.05 -16.42
CA GLY A 511 -8.68 -23.00 -15.78
C GLY A 511 -9.05 -21.86 -16.73
N MET A 512 -10.34 -21.52 -16.76
CA MET A 512 -10.88 -20.34 -17.41
C MET A 512 -11.23 -19.27 -16.36
N VAL A 513 -10.66 -18.08 -16.48
CA VAL A 513 -10.92 -16.96 -15.56
C VAL A 513 -11.64 -15.84 -16.31
N VAL A 514 -12.81 -15.43 -15.82
CA VAL A 514 -13.68 -14.43 -16.44
C VAL A 514 -13.80 -13.23 -15.52
N PHE A 515 -13.32 -12.07 -15.97
CA PHE A 515 -13.37 -10.83 -15.21
C PHE A 515 -14.56 -9.97 -15.65
N PHE A 516 -15.36 -9.55 -14.68
CA PHE A 516 -16.51 -8.68 -14.85
C PHE A 516 -16.23 -7.26 -14.33
N PRO A 517 -16.95 -6.23 -14.80
CA PRO A 517 -16.74 -4.85 -14.39
C PRO A 517 -17.31 -4.51 -13.00
N SER A 518 -18.19 -5.34 -12.42
CA SER A 518 -18.82 -5.08 -11.11
C SER A 518 -19.45 -6.35 -10.54
N TYR A 519 -19.49 -6.48 -9.20
CA TYR A 519 -20.15 -7.60 -8.50
C TYR A 519 -21.64 -7.72 -8.89
N GLU A 520 -22.37 -6.60 -8.98
CA GLU A 520 -23.78 -6.57 -9.41
C GLU A 520 -23.98 -7.28 -10.76
N TYR A 521 -23.18 -6.93 -11.76
CA TYR A 521 -23.30 -7.53 -13.10
C TYR A 521 -22.84 -8.99 -13.13
N LEU A 522 -21.78 -9.33 -12.38
CA LEU A 522 -21.35 -10.72 -12.20
C LEU A 522 -22.48 -11.58 -11.61
N SER A 523 -23.21 -11.08 -10.60
CA SER A 523 -24.33 -11.81 -10.00
C SER A 523 -25.48 -12.01 -11.00
N VAL A 524 -25.81 -11.01 -11.83
CA VAL A 524 -26.83 -11.14 -12.88
C VAL A 524 -26.47 -12.27 -13.86
N VAL A 525 -25.23 -12.29 -14.34
CA VAL A 525 -24.77 -13.31 -15.30
C VAL A 525 -24.65 -14.68 -14.62
N ALA A 526 -24.13 -14.75 -13.39
CA ALA A 526 -24.05 -15.99 -12.62
C ALA A 526 -25.43 -16.62 -12.41
N ASN A 527 -26.44 -15.82 -12.05
CA ASN A 527 -27.82 -16.28 -11.87
C ASN A 527 -28.46 -16.73 -13.19
N SER A 528 -28.05 -16.18 -14.33
CA SER A 528 -28.55 -16.64 -15.64
C SER A 528 -28.15 -18.09 -15.98
N PHE A 529 -27.04 -18.59 -15.40
CA PHE A 529 -26.66 -20.00 -15.49
C PHE A 529 -27.52 -20.88 -14.57
N ALA A 530 -27.90 -20.38 -13.38
CA ALA A 530 -28.70 -21.13 -12.42
C ALA A 530 -30.09 -21.54 -12.95
N THR A 531 -30.68 -20.76 -13.86
CA THR A 531 -31.96 -21.10 -14.50
C THR A 531 -31.88 -22.23 -15.53
N ARG A 532 -30.67 -22.64 -15.96
CA ARG A 532 -30.44 -23.68 -16.97
C ARG A 532 -29.46 -24.80 -16.53
N SER A 533 -28.85 -24.68 -15.35
CA SER A 533 -27.87 -25.64 -14.83
C SER A 533 -28.42 -26.38 -13.60
N TYR A 534 -28.23 -27.70 -13.58
CA TYR A 534 -28.51 -28.56 -12.43
C TYR A 534 -27.58 -28.20 -11.27
N TRP A 535 -28.13 -27.68 -10.17
CA TRP A 535 -27.41 -27.62 -8.90
C TRP A 535 -27.21 -29.05 -8.40
N ARG A 536 -25.96 -29.50 -8.30
CA ARG A 536 -25.62 -30.68 -7.49
C ARG A 536 -25.35 -30.23 -6.05
N ALA A 537 -25.34 -31.18 -5.12
CA ALA A 537 -24.96 -30.96 -3.73
C ALA A 537 -23.55 -30.31 -3.59
N ASP A 538 -22.72 -30.39 -4.64
CA ASP A 538 -21.30 -29.99 -4.64
C ASP A 538 -21.00 -28.71 -5.45
N GLY A 539 -21.99 -28.09 -6.13
CA GLY A 539 -21.80 -26.82 -6.88
C GLY A 539 -22.57 -26.68 -8.20
N CYS A 540 -22.31 -25.58 -8.92
CA CYS A 540 -22.86 -25.26 -10.24
C CYS A 540 -21.90 -25.73 -11.36
N LEU A 541 -22.44 -26.32 -12.43
CA LEU A 541 -21.67 -26.71 -13.62
C LEU A 541 -22.03 -25.82 -14.82
N LEU A 542 -21.01 -25.45 -15.60
CA LEU A 542 -21.16 -24.78 -16.90
C LEU A 542 -20.37 -25.55 -17.96
N ALA A 543 -21.05 -26.02 -19.01
CA ALA A 543 -20.47 -26.92 -20.02
C ALA A 543 -19.77 -28.17 -19.42
N GLY A 544 -20.33 -28.72 -18.34
CA GLY A 544 -19.76 -29.89 -17.63
C GLY A 544 -18.59 -29.57 -16.69
N ARG A 545 -18.28 -28.29 -16.43
CA ARG A 545 -17.14 -27.87 -15.60
C ARG A 545 -17.58 -27.15 -14.33
N PRO A 546 -16.86 -27.32 -13.21
CA PRO A 546 -17.12 -26.58 -11.98
C PRO A 546 -17.05 -25.06 -12.17
N LEU A 547 -18.09 -24.36 -11.73
CA LEU A 547 -18.20 -22.91 -11.76
C LEU A 547 -18.04 -22.33 -10.35
N PHE A 548 -17.03 -21.49 -10.19
CA PHE A 548 -16.76 -20.74 -8.97
C PHE A 548 -17.02 -19.26 -9.19
N VAL A 549 -17.59 -18.60 -8.18
CA VAL A 549 -18.01 -17.19 -8.28
C VAL A 549 -17.41 -16.41 -7.11
N GLU A 550 -16.73 -15.32 -7.43
CA GLU A 550 -16.23 -14.38 -6.43
C GLU A 550 -17.40 -13.70 -5.72
N THR A 551 -17.33 -13.66 -4.39
CA THR A 551 -18.29 -12.94 -3.56
C THR A 551 -17.69 -11.63 -3.07
N GLU A 552 -18.54 -10.61 -2.94
CA GLU A 552 -18.11 -9.32 -2.44
C GLU A 552 -17.60 -9.45 -0.99
N PRO A 553 -16.41 -8.93 -0.66
CA PRO A 553 -15.90 -8.98 0.70
C PRO A 553 -16.82 -8.17 1.63
N LYS A 554 -17.28 -8.79 2.73
CA LYS A 554 -18.08 -8.10 3.75
C LYS A 554 -17.27 -6.93 4.33
N GLN A 555 -17.83 -5.72 4.31
CA GLN A 555 -17.23 -4.53 4.91
C GLN A 555 -16.80 -4.80 6.36
N GLY A 556 -15.54 -4.48 6.71
CA GLY A 556 -14.99 -4.65 8.06
C GLY A 556 -14.24 -5.96 8.33
N ALA A 557 -14.17 -6.89 7.36
CA ALA A 557 -13.21 -7.99 7.44
C ALA A 557 -11.80 -7.41 7.23
N ALA A 558 -11.01 -7.36 8.31
CA ALA A 558 -9.61 -6.96 8.23
C ALA A 558 -8.94 -7.75 7.10
N GLN A 559 -8.33 -7.03 6.15
CA GLN A 559 -7.35 -7.57 5.20
C GLN A 559 -6.13 -8.05 6.00
N GLY A 560 -6.30 -9.21 6.64
CA GLY A 560 -5.20 -10.01 7.13
C GLY A 560 -4.67 -10.82 5.96
N PRO A 561 -3.35 -10.88 5.75
CA PRO A 561 -2.77 -11.92 4.94
C PRO A 561 -2.85 -13.22 5.76
N LYS A 562 -3.43 -14.28 5.21
CA LYS A 562 -2.87 -15.63 5.39
C LYS A 562 -3.44 -16.72 4.49
N ASP A 563 -4.68 -16.63 4.02
CA ASP A 563 -5.21 -17.65 3.12
C ASP A 563 -5.81 -17.06 1.83
N PRO A 564 -5.53 -17.66 0.65
CA PRO A 564 -6.30 -17.34 -0.55
C PRO A 564 -7.79 -17.61 -0.26
N PRO A 565 -8.72 -16.80 -0.80
CA PRO A 565 -10.15 -16.99 -0.57
C PRO A 565 -10.53 -18.45 -0.83
N LYS A 566 -11.37 -19.05 0.01
CA LYS A 566 -11.76 -20.48 -0.13
C LYS A 566 -12.22 -20.82 -1.56
N THR A 567 -12.89 -19.87 -2.22
CA THR A 567 -13.27 -19.97 -3.63
C THR A 567 -12.09 -20.25 -4.56
N LEU A 568 -10.94 -19.58 -4.37
CA LEU A 568 -9.74 -19.80 -5.17
C LEU A 568 -9.10 -21.16 -4.86
N GLN A 569 -9.08 -21.57 -3.59
CA GLN A 569 -8.54 -22.89 -3.20
C GLN A 569 -9.36 -24.02 -3.86
N ASN A 570 -10.68 -23.90 -3.83
CA ASN A 570 -11.59 -24.86 -4.45
C ASN A 570 -11.45 -24.85 -5.98
N PHE A 571 -11.32 -23.68 -6.60
CA PHE A 571 -11.02 -23.56 -8.02
C PHE A 571 -9.70 -24.25 -8.39
N ALA A 572 -8.62 -23.97 -7.67
CA ALA A 572 -7.32 -24.58 -7.93
C ALA A 572 -7.30 -26.09 -7.66
N HIS A 573 -8.14 -26.58 -6.74
CA HIS A 573 -8.36 -28.01 -6.54
C HIS A 573 -9.09 -28.62 -7.74
N ALA A 574 -10.21 -28.03 -8.18
CA ALA A 574 -10.97 -28.52 -9.32
C ALA A 574 -10.14 -28.54 -10.62
N VAL A 575 -9.31 -27.53 -10.89
CA VAL A 575 -8.41 -27.54 -12.05
C VAL A 575 -7.41 -28.71 -11.98
N ARG A 576 -6.90 -29.04 -10.80
CA ARG A 576 -5.92 -30.14 -10.62
C ARG A 576 -6.55 -31.53 -10.73
N GLU A 577 -7.74 -31.71 -10.17
CA GLU A 577 -8.42 -33.02 -10.14
C GLU A 577 -9.22 -33.29 -11.42
N GLU A 578 -9.97 -32.29 -11.92
CA GLU A 578 -10.88 -32.44 -13.05
C GLU A 578 -10.27 -31.92 -14.37
N GLY A 579 -9.07 -31.34 -14.32
CA GLY A 579 -8.36 -30.79 -15.49
C GLY A 579 -8.95 -29.50 -16.04
N ALA A 580 -10.10 -29.03 -15.54
CA ALA A 580 -10.73 -27.80 -15.97
C ALA A 580 -11.71 -27.23 -14.93
N ALA A 581 -11.71 -25.92 -14.77
CA ALA A 581 -12.70 -25.21 -13.95
C ALA A 581 -12.89 -23.78 -14.46
N ILE A 582 -13.96 -23.12 -14.01
CA ILE A 582 -14.28 -21.74 -14.39
C ILE A 582 -14.37 -20.88 -13.14
N LEU A 583 -13.71 -19.72 -13.16
CA LEU A 583 -13.77 -18.72 -12.11
C LEU A 583 -14.34 -17.41 -12.66
N LEU A 584 -15.48 -16.97 -12.11
CA LEU A 584 -16.02 -15.64 -12.36
C LEU A 584 -15.52 -14.70 -11.25
N ALA A 585 -14.81 -13.64 -11.64
CA ALA A 585 -14.19 -12.67 -10.75
C ALA A 585 -14.49 -11.23 -11.18
N VAL A 586 -14.23 -10.26 -10.32
CA VAL A 586 -14.40 -8.82 -10.63
C VAL A 586 -13.06 -8.17 -10.94
N SER A 587 -13.02 -7.34 -11.97
CA SER A 587 -11.87 -6.49 -12.30
C SER A 587 -11.66 -5.46 -11.20
N GLY A 588 -10.48 -5.43 -10.57
CA GLY A 588 -10.22 -4.63 -9.38
C GLY A 588 -10.73 -5.25 -8.07
N GLY A 589 -11.32 -6.44 -8.13
CA GLY A 589 -11.70 -7.24 -6.96
C GLY A 589 -10.51 -7.98 -6.33
N SER A 590 -10.78 -8.65 -5.22
CA SER A 590 -9.77 -9.36 -4.42
C SER A 590 -9.02 -10.44 -5.20
N LEU A 591 -9.69 -11.11 -6.15
CA LEU A 591 -9.10 -12.17 -6.97
C LEU A 591 -8.31 -11.64 -8.18
N SER A 592 -8.48 -10.35 -8.53
CA SER A 592 -7.75 -9.71 -9.63
C SER A 592 -6.44 -9.04 -9.17
N GLU A 593 -6.36 -8.65 -7.89
CA GLU A 593 -5.18 -8.04 -7.27
C GLU A 593 -4.39 -9.05 -6.43
N GLY A 594 -3.09 -9.17 -6.68
CA GLY A 594 -2.16 -9.88 -5.79
C GLY A 594 -2.24 -11.41 -5.80
N ILE A 595 -3.05 -12.02 -6.68
CA ILE A 595 -3.18 -13.48 -6.82
C ILE A 595 -2.36 -14.00 -7.99
N ASP A 596 -1.68 -15.12 -7.75
CA ASP A 596 -0.81 -15.78 -8.71
C ASP A 596 -1.50 -17.01 -9.32
N PHE A 597 -2.02 -16.87 -10.55
CA PHE A 597 -2.51 -17.99 -11.34
C PHE A 597 -1.34 -18.55 -12.15
N LYS A 598 -0.83 -19.70 -11.73
CA LYS A 598 0.27 -20.38 -12.41
C LYS A 598 -0.25 -21.45 -13.34
N ASP A 599 0.37 -21.55 -14.52
CA ASP A 599 0.20 -22.66 -15.44
C ASP A 599 -1.28 -22.95 -15.74
N ASP A 600 -1.73 -24.17 -15.45
CA ASP A 600 -3.06 -24.65 -15.80
C ASP A 600 -4.18 -23.94 -15.05
N LEU A 601 -3.87 -23.15 -14.01
CA LEU A 601 -4.87 -22.34 -13.31
C LEU A 601 -5.47 -21.23 -14.20
N CYS A 602 -4.83 -20.84 -15.30
CA CYS A 602 -5.32 -19.74 -16.15
C CYS A 602 -4.89 -19.86 -17.62
N ARG A 603 -5.51 -20.80 -18.35
CA ARG A 603 -5.26 -21.04 -19.77
C ARG A 603 -6.16 -20.22 -20.70
N LEU A 604 -7.30 -19.76 -20.19
CA LEU A 604 -8.15 -18.77 -20.86
C LEU A 604 -8.47 -17.64 -19.88
N VAL A 605 -8.15 -16.40 -20.27
CA VAL A 605 -8.68 -15.19 -19.64
C VAL A 605 -9.74 -14.55 -20.53
N ALA A 606 -10.91 -14.30 -19.98
CA ALA A 606 -11.94 -13.48 -20.62
C ALA A 606 -12.17 -12.20 -19.80
N VAL A 607 -12.15 -11.04 -20.45
CA VAL A 607 -12.48 -9.75 -19.81
C VAL A 607 -13.78 -9.23 -20.42
N VAL A 608 -14.84 -9.18 -19.62
CA VAL A 608 -16.18 -8.76 -20.04
C VAL A 608 -16.31 -7.25 -19.91
N GLY A 609 -16.61 -6.58 -21.03
CA GLY A 609 -16.79 -5.13 -21.04
C GLY A 609 -15.52 -4.35 -20.67
N LEU A 610 -15.71 -3.06 -20.41
CA LEU A 610 -14.66 -2.16 -19.94
C LEU A 610 -14.98 -1.76 -18.47
N PRO A 611 -14.13 -2.09 -17.48
CA PRO A 611 -14.34 -1.81 -16.06
C PRO A 611 -14.08 -0.34 -15.72
N TYR A 612 -14.85 0.56 -16.33
CA TYR A 612 -14.77 1.98 -16.04
C TYR A 612 -15.19 2.26 -14.58
N PRO A 613 -14.45 3.12 -13.85
CA PRO A 613 -14.87 3.61 -12.56
C PRO A 613 -16.25 4.28 -12.65
N ASN A 614 -16.98 4.35 -11.54
CA ASN A 614 -18.26 5.02 -11.53
C ASN A 614 -18.10 6.50 -11.92
N ALA A 615 -18.72 6.91 -13.03
CA ALA A 615 -18.64 8.29 -13.52
C ALA A 615 -19.37 9.29 -12.60
N SER A 616 -20.28 8.81 -11.73
CA SER A 616 -20.98 9.65 -10.75
C SER A 616 -20.23 9.77 -9.42
N ASP A 617 -19.09 9.12 -9.25
CA ASP A 617 -18.25 9.25 -8.05
C ASP A 617 -17.64 10.66 -8.03
N LEU A 618 -18.00 11.45 -7.01
CA LEU A 618 -17.53 12.83 -6.86
C LEU A 618 -16.01 12.92 -6.76
N ALA A 619 -15.35 11.91 -6.16
CA ALA A 619 -13.89 11.88 -6.08
C ALA A 619 -13.25 11.77 -7.47
N MET A 620 -13.83 10.93 -8.33
CA MET A 620 -13.39 10.80 -9.72
C MET A 620 -13.66 12.08 -10.51
N VAL A 621 -14.84 12.67 -10.36
CA VAL A 621 -15.23 13.92 -11.05
C VAL A 621 -14.28 15.05 -10.71
N GLU A 622 -14.02 15.28 -9.42
CA GLU A 622 -13.11 16.35 -8.98
C GLU A 622 -11.66 16.07 -9.40
N LYS A 623 -11.22 14.80 -9.39
CA LYS A 623 -9.89 14.44 -9.92
C LYS A 623 -9.77 14.75 -11.41
N MET A 624 -10.79 14.42 -12.21
CA MET A 624 -10.80 14.74 -13.65
C MET A 624 -10.78 16.25 -13.88
N ARG A 625 -11.60 17.00 -13.14
CA ARG A 625 -11.64 18.47 -13.20
C ARG A 625 -10.28 19.10 -12.86
N PHE A 626 -9.62 18.61 -11.82
CA PHE A 626 -8.27 19.04 -11.44
C PHE A 626 -7.26 18.78 -12.56
N LEU A 627 -7.25 17.57 -13.13
CA LEU A 627 -6.33 17.21 -14.22
C LEU A 627 -6.56 18.07 -15.46
N ASP A 628 -7.82 18.32 -15.84
CA ASP A 628 -8.16 19.19 -16.96
C ASP A 628 -7.76 20.65 -16.73
N ALA A 629 -7.87 21.17 -15.50
CA ALA A 629 -7.38 22.49 -15.14
C ALA A 629 -5.85 22.58 -15.21
N LYS A 630 -5.14 21.61 -14.62
CA LYS A 630 -3.68 21.54 -14.61
C LYS A 630 -3.10 21.31 -16.01
N ARG A 631 -3.85 20.65 -16.89
CA ARG A 631 -3.49 20.49 -18.31
C ARG A 631 -3.34 21.84 -19.02
N LYS A 632 -4.19 22.82 -18.72
CA LYS A 632 -4.16 24.14 -19.35
C LYS A 632 -2.95 24.98 -18.95
N SER A 633 -2.39 24.73 -17.76
CA SER A 633 -1.21 25.46 -17.27
C SER A 633 0.12 24.84 -17.69
N ARG A 634 0.13 23.60 -18.22
CA ARG A 634 1.36 22.92 -18.65
C ARG A 634 1.60 23.04 -20.15
N SER A 635 2.83 23.40 -20.50
CA SER A 635 3.29 23.48 -21.90
C SER A 635 3.43 22.11 -22.58
N ASP A 636 3.53 21.01 -21.81
CA ASP A 636 3.61 19.63 -22.32
C ASP A 636 2.24 19.00 -22.63
N GLY A 637 1.15 19.76 -22.43
CA GLY A 637 -0.22 19.31 -22.70
C GLY A 637 -0.77 18.32 -21.67
N GLY A 638 -0.06 18.01 -20.58
CA GLY A 638 -0.54 17.28 -19.39
C GLY A 638 -1.25 15.94 -19.63
N LEU A 639 -1.89 15.41 -18.58
CA LEU A 639 -2.85 14.29 -18.65
C LEU A 639 -4.26 14.87 -18.52
N SER A 640 -5.18 14.55 -19.45
CA SER A 640 -6.58 15.00 -19.30
C SER A 640 -7.35 14.13 -18.31
N GLY A 641 -8.46 14.65 -17.79
CA GLY A 641 -9.38 13.89 -16.95
C GLY A 641 -9.92 12.66 -17.67
N ARG A 642 -10.26 12.80 -18.97
CA ARG A 642 -10.70 11.68 -19.81
C ARG A 642 -9.61 10.62 -20.01
N ASP A 643 -8.37 11.05 -20.23
CA ASP A 643 -7.24 10.13 -20.37
C ASP A 643 -6.98 9.38 -19.08
N PHE A 644 -7.05 10.05 -17.93
CA PHE A 644 -6.92 9.43 -16.61
C PHE A 644 -8.05 8.42 -16.34
N TYR A 645 -9.29 8.78 -16.66
CA TYR A 645 -10.45 7.90 -16.51
C TYR A 645 -10.33 6.63 -17.38
N SER A 646 -9.87 6.80 -18.63
CA SER A 646 -9.60 5.68 -19.55
C SER A 646 -8.41 4.84 -19.09
N ALA A 647 -7.32 5.48 -18.66
CA ALA A 647 -6.14 4.79 -18.16
C ALA A 647 -6.47 3.95 -16.93
N LYS A 648 -7.32 4.42 -16.01
CA LYS A 648 -7.75 3.64 -14.84
C LYS A 648 -8.52 2.38 -15.24
N CYS A 649 -9.42 2.48 -16.22
CA CYS A 649 -10.10 1.31 -16.79
C CYS A 649 -9.10 0.34 -17.42
N MET A 650 -8.20 0.84 -18.28
CA MET A 650 -7.27 0.00 -19.02
C MET A 650 -6.18 -0.61 -18.14
N LYS A 651 -5.82 0.05 -17.04
CA LYS A 651 -4.98 -0.50 -15.98
C LYS A 651 -5.60 -1.76 -15.39
N ALA A 652 -6.89 -1.74 -15.02
CA ALA A 652 -7.58 -2.90 -14.50
C ALA A 652 -7.63 -4.04 -15.53
N VAL A 653 -7.91 -3.72 -16.80
CA VAL A 653 -7.88 -4.71 -17.90
C VAL A 653 -6.48 -5.33 -18.07
N ASN A 654 -5.43 -4.50 -18.14
CA ASN A 654 -4.06 -4.96 -18.30
C ASN A 654 -3.57 -5.79 -17.11
N GLN A 655 -4.02 -5.47 -15.89
CA GLN A 655 -3.75 -6.29 -14.71
C GLN A 655 -4.41 -7.66 -14.84
N CYS A 656 -5.67 -7.74 -15.27
CA CYS A 656 -6.37 -9.01 -15.50
C CYS A 656 -5.67 -9.87 -16.56
N ILE A 657 -5.27 -9.25 -17.67
CA ILE A 657 -4.52 -9.90 -18.76
C ILE A 657 -3.16 -10.40 -18.26
N GLY A 658 -2.42 -9.58 -17.52
CA GLY A 658 -1.10 -9.92 -17.00
C GLY A 658 -1.09 -11.05 -15.97
N ARG A 659 -2.26 -11.59 -15.58
CA ARG A 659 -2.37 -12.75 -14.70
C ARG A 659 -2.16 -14.09 -15.40
N SER A 660 -2.30 -14.14 -16.72
CA SER A 660 -2.33 -15.40 -17.48
C SER A 660 -0.97 -15.92 -17.92
N ILE A 661 0.08 -15.11 -17.80
CA ILE A 661 1.44 -15.47 -18.21
C ILE A 661 2.39 -15.23 -17.06
N ARG A 662 3.11 -16.27 -16.62
CA ARG A 662 4.01 -16.20 -15.46
C ARG A 662 5.49 -16.40 -15.77
N HIS A 663 5.82 -17.17 -16.79
CA HIS A 663 7.20 -17.45 -17.15
C HIS A 663 7.40 -17.58 -18.66
N ALA A 664 8.66 -17.60 -19.11
CA ALA A 664 9.05 -17.67 -20.53
C ALA A 664 8.39 -18.81 -21.33
N ARG A 665 8.07 -19.93 -20.67
CA ARG A 665 7.50 -21.13 -21.29
C ARG A 665 5.96 -21.19 -21.20
N ASP A 666 5.33 -20.15 -20.68
CA ASP A 666 3.90 -20.15 -20.43
C ASP A 666 3.13 -19.83 -21.71
N TRP A 667 1.83 -20.13 -21.71
CA TRP A 667 0.95 -19.89 -22.83
C TRP A 667 -0.49 -19.74 -22.35
N SER A 668 -1.25 -18.86 -23.00
CA SER A 668 -2.63 -18.58 -22.62
C SER A 668 -3.41 -17.90 -23.74
N ALA A 669 -4.71 -18.14 -23.79
CA ALA A 669 -5.65 -17.44 -24.65
C ALA A 669 -6.32 -16.30 -23.89
N ILE A 670 -6.56 -15.18 -24.58
CA ILE A 670 -7.13 -13.95 -24.03
C ILE A 670 -8.28 -13.50 -24.95
N LEU A 671 -9.48 -13.40 -24.39
CA LEU A 671 -10.66 -12.88 -25.07
C LEU A 671 -11.10 -11.58 -24.38
N LEU A 672 -11.08 -10.47 -25.10
CA LEU A 672 -11.63 -9.20 -24.63
C LEU A 672 -13.01 -9.02 -25.27
N LEU A 673 -14.06 -9.09 -24.45
CA LEU A 673 -15.44 -9.15 -24.89
C LEU A 673 -16.06 -7.76 -24.79
N ASP A 674 -15.89 -6.93 -25.83
CA ASP A 674 -16.58 -5.66 -26.04
C ASP A 674 -16.12 -5.09 -27.40
N HIS A 675 -17.03 -4.54 -28.19
CA HIS A 675 -16.67 -3.94 -29.46
C HIS A 675 -15.69 -2.74 -29.31
N ARG A 676 -15.70 -2.07 -28.15
CA ARG A 676 -14.86 -0.89 -27.88
C ARG A 676 -13.37 -1.21 -27.79
N TYR A 677 -12.98 -2.46 -27.53
CA TYR A 677 -11.56 -2.86 -27.53
C TYR A 677 -10.88 -2.65 -28.88
N ALA A 678 -11.63 -2.77 -29.98
CA ALA A 678 -11.14 -2.56 -31.33
C ALA A 678 -10.98 -1.06 -31.70
N GLN A 679 -11.48 -0.14 -30.87
CA GLN A 679 -11.35 1.30 -31.14
C GLN A 679 -9.89 1.74 -30.97
N PRO A 680 -9.34 2.58 -31.87
CA PRO A 680 -7.93 2.98 -31.82
C PRO A 680 -7.48 3.54 -30.47
N GLY A 681 -8.33 4.35 -29.81
CA GLY A 681 -8.02 4.95 -28.52
C GLY A 681 -7.93 3.96 -27.36
N ILE A 682 -8.65 2.84 -27.41
CA ILE A 682 -8.60 1.77 -26.40
C ILE A 682 -7.51 0.76 -26.73
N HIS A 683 -7.39 0.38 -28.00
CA HIS A 683 -6.34 -0.51 -28.49
C HIS A 683 -4.93 0.01 -28.14
N GLN A 684 -4.67 1.32 -28.29
CA GLN A 684 -3.39 1.93 -27.91
C GLN A 684 -3.08 1.87 -26.41
N GLN A 685 -4.07 1.59 -25.55
CA GLN A 685 -3.91 1.48 -24.11
C GLN A 685 -3.76 0.04 -23.61
N ILE A 686 -3.98 -0.96 -24.48
CA ILE A 686 -3.66 -2.35 -24.18
C ILE A 686 -2.15 -2.51 -24.03
N SER A 687 -1.70 -3.46 -23.22
CA SER A 687 -0.27 -3.75 -23.07
C SER A 687 0.37 -4.05 -24.43
N ARG A 688 1.50 -3.40 -24.73
CA ARG A 688 2.13 -3.44 -26.07
C ARG A 688 2.38 -4.85 -26.59
N TRP A 689 2.80 -5.76 -25.71
CA TRP A 689 3.07 -7.16 -26.07
C TRP A 689 1.82 -7.91 -26.57
N LEU A 690 0.62 -7.49 -26.17
CA LEU A 690 -0.63 -8.07 -26.62
C LEU A 690 -1.18 -7.38 -27.87
N ARG A 691 -0.88 -6.08 -28.06
CA ARG A 691 -1.43 -5.27 -29.17
C ARG A 691 -1.19 -5.90 -30.53
N GLU A 692 0.00 -6.44 -30.77
CA GLU A 692 0.36 -7.02 -32.06
C GLU A 692 -0.39 -8.33 -32.34
N ALA A 693 -0.70 -9.11 -31.30
CA ALA A 693 -1.45 -10.36 -31.41
C ALA A 693 -2.98 -10.16 -31.42
N ALA A 694 -3.46 -9.03 -30.91
CA ALA A 694 -4.87 -8.78 -30.66
C ALA A 694 -5.60 -8.22 -31.90
N THR A 695 -6.58 -8.99 -32.39
CA THR A 695 -7.38 -8.62 -33.56
C THR A 695 -8.87 -8.71 -33.29
N ALA A 696 -9.64 -7.88 -33.99
CA ALA A 696 -11.10 -7.85 -33.89
C ALA A 696 -11.73 -8.96 -34.75
N VAL A 697 -12.61 -9.74 -34.14
CA VAL A 697 -13.30 -10.88 -34.79
C VAL A 697 -14.71 -11.06 -34.22
N GLY A 698 -15.57 -11.78 -34.94
CA GLY A 698 -16.82 -12.31 -34.39
C GLY A 698 -16.57 -13.56 -33.54
N PHE A 699 -17.51 -13.90 -32.65
CA PHE A 699 -17.31 -15.01 -31.72
C PHE A 699 -17.12 -16.38 -32.40
N LYS A 700 -17.80 -16.63 -33.52
CA LYS A 700 -17.66 -17.91 -34.25
C LYS A 700 -16.22 -18.13 -34.72
N ASP A 701 -15.59 -17.09 -35.28
CA ASP A 701 -14.20 -17.14 -35.72
C ASP A 701 -13.24 -17.19 -34.52
N ALA A 702 -13.54 -16.45 -33.46
CA ALA A 702 -12.78 -16.51 -32.21
C ALA A 702 -12.76 -17.93 -31.63
N LEU A 703 -13.91 -18.61 -31.64
CA LEU A 703 -14.06 -19.97 -31.12
C LEU A 703 -13.27 -20.98 -31.96
N ALA A 704 -13.33 -20.91 -33.29
CA ALA A 704 -12.53 -21.77 -34.17
C ALA A 704 -11.02 -21.57 -33.94
N GLN A 705 -10.59 -20.32 -33.78
CA GLN A 705 -9.19 -20.00 -33.49
C GLN A 705 -8.77 -20.45 -32.08
N LEU A 706 -9.68 -20.36 -31.10
CA LEU A 706 -9.47 -20.84 -29.74
C LEU A 706 -9.26 -22.36 -29.71
N GLN A 707 -10.12 -23.12 -30.39
CA GLN A 707 -9.98 -24.57 -30.53
C GLN A 707 -8.65 -24.93 -31.19
N ASN A 708 -8.30 -24.27 -32.30
CA ASN A 708 -7.02 -24.48 -32.97
C ASN A 708 -5.81 -24.14 -32.10
N PHE A 709 -5.91 -23.11 -31.26
CA PHE A 709 -4.85 -22.72 -30.33
C PHE A 709 -4.62 -23.81 -29.28
N PHE A 710 -5.68 -24.30 -28.63
CA PHE A 710 -5.55 -25.35 -27.62
C PHE A 710 -5.08 -26.70 -28.21
N LEU A 711 -5.47 -27.04 -29.45
CA LEU A 711 -4.94 -28.20 -30.16
C LEU A 711 -3.42 -28.09 -30.40
N LYS A 712 -2.92 -26.88 -30.71
CA LYS A 712 -1.47 -26.64 -30.88
C LYS A 712 -0.75 -26.60 -29.53
N ALA A 713 -1.42 -26.19 -28.47
CA ALA A 713 -0.80 -25.94 -27.18
C ALA A 713 -0.17 -27.17 -26.52
N GLU A 714 -0.72 -28.36 -26.81
CA GLU A 714 -0.10 -29.64 -26.41
C GLU A 714 1.35 -29.79 -26.92
N THR A 715 1.72 -29.10 -28.01
CA THR A 715 3.07 -29.13 -28.58
C THR A 715 4.01 -28.04 -28.05
N PHE A 716 3.50 -27.00 -27.38
CA PHE A 716 4.32 -25.90 -26.87
C PHE A 716 5.29 -26.34 -25.77
N GLY A 717 4.91 -27.34 -24.97
CA GLY A 717 5.78 -27.91 -23.93
C GLY A 717 6.98 -28.73 -24.46
N GLN A 718 6.88 -29.28 -25.67
CA GLN A 718 7.90 -30.19 -26.22
C GLN A 718 8.97 -29.48 -27.08
N LYS A 719 8.64 -28.36 -27.74
CA LYS A 719 9.53 -27.71 -28.74
C LYS A 719 10.75 -26.98 -28.16
N VAL A 720 10.82 -26.73 -26.86
CA VAL A 720 11.92 -25.97 -26.25
C VAL A 720 13.11 -26.86 -25.83
N GLN A 721 12.94 -28.19 -25.77
CA GLN A 721 14.05 -29.11 -25.47
C GLN A 721 15.08 -29.24 -26.60
N VAL A 722 14.76 -28.78 -27.81
CA VAL A 722 15.63 -28.94 -28.99
C VAL A 722 16.46 -27.66 -29.27
N SER A 723 16.24 -26.57 -28.53
CA SER A 723 16.87 -25.26 -28.79
C SER A 723 17.56 -24.59 -27.59
N GLN A 724 17.88 -25.34 -26.52
CA GLN A 724 18.79 -24.88 -25.45
C GLN A 724 20.14 -25.56 -25.51
#